data_AF-A0A816DZF3-F1
#
_entry.id   AF-A0A816DZF3-F1
#
_cell.length_a   1.000
_cell.length_b   1.000
_cell.length_c   1.000
_cell.angle_alpha   90.00
_cell.angle_beta   90.00
_cell.angle_gamma   90.00
#
_symmetry.space_group_name_H-M   'P 1'
#
loop_
_entity.id
_entity.type
_entity.pdbx_description
1 polymer ?
#
loop_
_entity_poly.entity_id
_entity_poly.type
_entity_poly.pdbx_seq_one_letter_code
_entity_poly.pdbx_strand_id
1 'polypeptide(L)'
;MAMLAESKQTQAGRERFSLVWLDAATNNSNEQVEAEQQLQSNIDHLITFTDISSCKKYLRSCDKSCRLVLIVNGGFGRELVPKIHELQQIISIYVFCFDKQLHEEWTKQFNKVKGVFTQLTDLIAAIQSEGERRSLRIDEPLSISIEGRSTTEINGGFLHSQLLINALLHMYVSATAVDEIIDSWKSRYHGNKKELQILKEYKKTYSPCKALWWYTRESFLYKLLNEGLRKQDIDTLFLFRFFIHDLCTQLEQNRCLSPVNVYRGQLMSKDELKVLKESTGQLISMNSFLSTSLDRKQAIHFLKKKDTTDHSRILFEIYADPRHSTTKPFANITTMSYFPSEGEILFMLGSIFRLHHVRDDNDFCIIQLHLCSDDHLGVKNIFEHMKNQIDARDGFLSYGNVLFQMGQVDYAEKYYERGLKELSSKHANVVYYYHGLGLVKKERGDFVSSLCYFEKALALYKKTGNQSSVASIYNNIATIHSAKGDYKEARNSYDMALAIYITENGQNHEDVAMCYNNIGAIYYQEKKYLDAFNFYEKALNIWQRTLPADHSQLGVSYSNIGAVCLNLHDYTSALENYNRALTIKEKTLVPQHHSIASTHQSIGLVHEQNGNSKQALVHYQKAAVIYRHSYPADHPNVIQIEQHIQRITTSNAVNVVHSQ
;
A
#
# COMPACT_ATOMS: atom_id res chain seq x y z
N MET A 1 32.89 16.13 23.08
CA MET A 1 33.06 14.92 22.25
C MET A 1 32.21 13.80 22.81
N ALA A 2 31.13 13.43 22.12
CA ALA A 2 30.58 12.08 22.01
C ALA A 2 29.45 12.13 20.95
N MET A 3 29.86 11.76 19.75
CA MET A 3 29.15 11.41 18.51
C MET A 3 27.67 11.81 18.30
N LEU A 4 27.52 12.79 17.39
CA LEU A 4 26.55 12.76 16.31
C LEU A 4 26.72 11.49 15.47
N ALA A 5 25.76 10.56 15.55
CA ALA A 5 25.49 9.55 14.52
C ALA A 5 24.05 9.03 14.70
N GLU A 6 23.06 9.84 14.34
CA GLU A 6 21.73 9.31 14.05
C GLU A 6 21.46 9.36 12.56
N SER A 7 21.34 8.14 12.03
CA SER A 7 20.99 7.78 10.68
C SER A 7 19.75 8.50 10.17
N LYS A 8 19.82 8.99 8.94
CA LYS A 8 18.67 9.24 8.07
C LYS A 8 17.89 7.94 7.87
N GLN A 9 16.96 7.64 8.77
CA GLN A 9 15.81 6.79 8.50
C GLN A 9 14.56 7.62 8.77
N THR A 10 13.88 7.95 7.69
CA THR A 10 12.52 8.48 7.63
C THR A 10 11.58 7.53 8.39
N GLN A 11 11.40 7.76 9.69
CA GLN A 11 10.30 7.17 10.46
C GLN A 11 9.00 7.91 10.14
N ALA A 12 8.35 7.49 9.06
CA ALA A 12 6.97 7.84 8.79
C ALA A 12 6.05 6.99 9.69
N GLY A 13 5.14 7.66 10.39
CA GLY A 13 3.98 6.98 10.95
C GLY A 13 4.05 6.54 12.41
N ARG A 14 4.66 7.32 13.32
CA ARG A 14 4.34 7.23 14.75
C ARG A 14 3.36 8.33 15.13
N GLU A 15 2.37 8.01 15.96
CA GLU A 15 1.83 9.02 16.87
C GLU A 15 2.94 9.44 17.82
N ARG A 16 3.69 10.48 17.43
CA ARG A 16 4.72 11.09 18.26
C ARG A 16 4.03 11.91 19.36
N PHE A 17 3.57 11.28 20.43
CA PHE A 17 3.40 12.02 21.67
C PHE A 17 4.78 12.45 22.14
N SER A 18 5.11 13.74 22.13
CA SER A 18 6.29 14.34 22.82
C SER A 18 6.27 15.85 22.58
N LEU A 19 6.45 16.73 23.58
CA LEU A 19 7.74 17.31 23.99
C LEU A 19 7.66 18.34 25.15
N VAL A 20 8.79 18.67 25.78
CA VAL A 20 8.98 18.76 27.25
C VAL A 20 9.13 20.12 27.95
N TRP A 21 9.14 19.96 29.28
CA TRP A 21 9.91 20.65 30.32
C TRP A 21 11.19 21.36 29.88
N LEU A 22 11.34 22.58 30.38
CA LEU A 22 12.47 23.48 30.15
C LEU A 22 12.91 24.10 31.48
N ASP A 23 14.10 23.73 31.94
CA ASP A 23 14.97 24.70 32.61
C ASP A 23 16.45 24.32 32.44
N ALA A 24 17.28 25.34 32.21
CA ALA A 24 18.75 25.29 32.28
C ALA A 24 19.28 25.93 33.57
N ALA A 25 18.42 26.55 34.40
CA ALA A 25 18.81 27.31 35.58
C ALA A 25 18.70 26.51 36.91
N THR A 26 18.07 25.33 36.95
CA THR A 26 17.95 24.51 38.16
C THR A 26 18.74 23.22 38.06
N ASN A 27 20.07 23.34 38.02
CA ASN A 27 20.96 22.18 38.00
C ASN A 27 21.06 21.44 39.35
N ASN A 28 20.07 21.54 40.26
CA ASN A 28 20.08 20.85 41.57
C ASN A 28 18.71 20.85 42.30
N SER A 29 17.74 20.05 41.86
CA SER A 29 16.69 19.56 42.78
C SER A 29 16.32 18.11 42.45
N ASN A 30 16.38 17.23 43.45
CA ASN A 30 15.95 15.82 43.34
C ASN A 30 14.50 15.70 42.82
N GLU A 31 13.69 16.74 43.01
CA GLU A 31 12.30 16.83 42.55
C GLU A 31 12.16 16.88 41.02
N GLN A 32 13.12 17.42 40.27
CA GLN A 32 13.05 17.44 38.81
C GLN A 32 13.34 16.06 38.20
N VAL A 33 14.33 15.34 38.76
CA VAL A 33 14.61 13.95 38.37
C VAL A 33 13.42 13.05 38.73
N GLU A 34 12.81 13.28 39.89
CA GLU A 34 11.60 12.58 40.32
C GLU A 34 10.41 12.91 39.39
N ALA A 35 10.26 14.17 38.98
CA ALA A 35 9.22 14.60 38.05
C ALA A 35 9.39 14.00 36.65
N GLU A 36 10.62 13.98 36.14
CA GLU A 36 10.96 13.32 34.88
C GLU A 36 10.70 11.82 34.95
N GLN A 37 11.08 11.15 36.03
CA GLN A 37 10.79 9.73 36.23
C GLN A 37 9.29 9.44 36.34
N GLN A 38 8.52 10.29 37.03
CA GLN A 38 7.07 10.17 37.15
C GLN A 38 6.36 10.40 35.80
N LEU A 39 6.80 11.37 35.00
CA LEU A 39 6.28 11.61 33.65
C LEU A 39 6.67 10.48 32.67
N GLN A 40 7.93 10.03 32.71
CA GLN A 40 8.42 8.90 31.89
C GLN A 40 7.68 7.60 32.21
N SER A 41 7.23 7.41 33.46
CA SER A 41 6.46 6.22 33.84
C SER A 41 5.02 6.20 33.30
N ASN A 42 4.52 7.36 32.85
CA ASN A 42 3.11 7.58 32.54
C ASN A 42 2.83 8.06 31.11
N ILE A 43 3.85 8.39 30.32
CA ILE A 43 3.74 8.95 28.96
C ILE A 43 4.58 8.11 27.98
N ASP A 44 3.99 7.73 26.84
CA ASP A 44 4.54 6.72 25.91
C ASP A 44 5.86 7.11 25.22
N HIS A 45 6.10 8.40 24.99
CA HIS A 45 7.30 8.91 24.35
C HIS A 45 7.59 10.33 24.90
N LEU A 46 8.79 10.53 25.45
CA LEU A 46 9.24 11.78 26.07
C LEU A 46 10.61 12.14 25.49
N ILE A 47 10.76 13.35 24.95
CA ILE A 47 12.03 13.83 24.41
C ILE A 47 12.36 15.16 25.10
N THR A 48 13.47 15.26 25.81
CA THR A 48 13.81 16.48 26.56
C THR A 48 14.63 17.50 25.75
N PHE A 49 14.46 18.82 25.99
CA PHE A 49 15.25 19.87 25.36
C PHE A 49 15.69 20.90 26.39
N THR A 50 16.96 21.29 26.32
CA THR A 50 17.58 22.28 27.23
C THR A 50 17.61 23.69 26.65
N ASP A 51 17.24 23.89 25.37
CA ASP A 51 17.29 25.20 24.70
C ASP A 51 16.13 25.45 23.71
N ILE A 52 15.75 26.73 23.53
CA ILE A 52 14.63 27.18 22.66
C ILE A 52 14.88 26.78 21.21
N SER A 53 16.10 26.96 20.74
CA SER A 53 16.46 26.93 19.32
C SER A 53 16.41 25.51 18.76
N SER A 54 16.91 24.53 19.52
CA SER A 54 16.82 23.10 19.21
C SER A 54 15.39 22.61 19.24
N CYS A 55 14.59 23.02 20.23
CA CYS A 55 13.17 22.69 20.30
C CYS A 55 12.40 23.23 19.08
N LYS A 56 12.60 24.50 18.70
CA LYS A 56 11.99 25.08 17.48
C LYS A 56 12.42 24.36 16.21
N LYS A 57 13.70 23.99 16.08
CA LYS A 57 14.21 23.26 14.92
C LYS A 57 13.58 21.87 14.82
N TYR A 58 13.44 21.17 15.95
CA TYR A 58 12.79 19.86 16.01
C TYR A 58 11.30 19.96 15.65
N LEU A 59 10.56 20.90 16.26
CA LEU A 59 9.14 21.13 15.97
C LEU A 59 8.91 21.45 14.49
N ARG A 60 9.77 22.25 13.85
CA ARG A 60 9.67 22.56 12.41
C ARG A 60 10.10 21.42 11.48
N SER A 61 10.93 20.50 11.96
CA SER A 61 11.36 19.31 11.21
C SER A 61 10.37 18.14 11.30
N CYS A 62 9.40 18.20 12.21
CA CYS A 62 8.35 17.21 12.32
C CYS A 62 7.36 17.34 11.15
N ASP A 63 6.83 16.21 10.70
CA ASP A 63 5.82 16.18 9.63
C ASP A 63 4.50 16.81 10.12
N LYS A 64 3.73 17.44 9.23
CA LYS A 64 2.43 18.07 9.53
C LYS A 64 1.39 17.06 10.06
N SER A 65 1.57 15.78 9.78
CA SER A 65 0.78 14.67 10.33
C SER A 65 1.10 14.32 11.79
N CYS A 66 2.20 14.83 12.36
CA CYS A 66 2.61 14.54 13.73
C CYS A 66 1.67 15.20 14.74
N ARG A 67 1.27 14.45 15.77
CA ARG A 67 0.34 14.85 16.83
C ARG A 67 1.09 15.10 18.15
N LEU A 68 1.57 16.33 18.37
CA LEU A 68 2.43 16.72 19.49
C LEU A 68 1.65 17.33 20.67
N VAL A 69 2.07 17.00 21.89
CA VAL A 69 1.61 17.60 23.15
C VAL A 69 2.81 18.27 23.80
N LEU A 70 2.69 19.55 24.17
CA LEU A 70 3.78 20.35 24.70
C LEU A 70 3.58 20.62 26.20
N ILE A 71 4.63 20.48 27.02
CA ILE A 71 4.62 20.93 28.42
C ILE A 71 5.65 22.05 28.56
N VAL A 72 5.30 23.23 29.04
CA VAL A 72 6.22 24.38 29.12
C VAL A 72 6.26 25.00 30.51
N ASN A 73 7.44 25.49 30.93
CA ASN A 73 7.55 26.35 32.11
C ASN A 73 6.90 27.72 31.83
N GLY A 74 6.26 28.33 32.82
CA GLY A 74 5.62 29.64 32.71
C GLY A 74 6.51 30.74 32.12
N GLY A 75 7.80 30.83 32.50
CA GLY A 75 8.69 31.87 31.96
C GLY A 75 9.00 31.69 30.47
N PHE A 76 9.22 30.44 30.06
CA PHE A 76 9.64 30.09 28.70
C PHE A 76 8.48 29.97 27.73
N GLY A 77 7.33 29.55 28.24
CA GLY A 77 6.08 29.54 27.50
C GLY A 77 5.84 30.91 26.87
N ARG A 78 6.02 32.00 27.63
CA ARG A 78 5.73 33.38 27.17
C ARG A 78 6.44 33.74 25.87
N GLU A 79 7.64 33.20 25.65
CA GLU A 79 8.40 33.46 24.44
C GLU A 79 8.12 32.44 23.32
N LEU A 80 7.85 31.19 23.69
CA LEU A 80 7.73 30.08 22.74
C LEU A 80 6.30 29.93 22.20
N VAL A 81 5.29 29.89 23.06
CA VAL A 81 3.89 29.59 22.70
C VAL A 81 3.31 30.57 21.67
N PRO A 82 3.51 31.90 21.76
CA PRO A 82 3.01 32.84 20.75
C PRO A 82 3.61 32.61 19.35
N LYS A 83 4.78 31.97 19.27
CA LYS A 83 5.49 31.72 18.01
C LYS A 83 5.18 30.35 17.40
N ILE A 84 4.52 29.44 18.14
CA ILE A 84 4.29 28.05 17.71
C ILE A 84 2.84 27.57 17.84
N HIS A 85 1.95 28.32 18.51
CA HIS A 85 0.56 27.87 18.74
C HIS A 85 -0.20 27.62 17.43
N GLU A 86 0.15 28.27 16.32
CA GLU A 86 -0.51 28.06 15.03
C GLU A 86 -0.09 26.77 14.32
N LEU A 87 0.99 26.10 14.75
CA LEU A 87 1.46 24.86 14.12
C LEU A 87 0.41 23.75 14.27
N GLN A 88 -0.09 23.23 13.15
CA GLN A 88 -1.10 22.16 13.11
C GLN A 88 -0.68 20.90 13.90
N GLN A 89 0.62 20.66 13.96
CA GLN A 89 1.22 19.51 14.64
C GLN A 89 1.03 19.56 16.16
N ILE A 90 0.88 20.75 16.74
CA ILE A 90 0.69 20.91 18.20
C ILE A 90 -0.81 20.88 18.50
N ILE A 91 -1.21 19.95 19.36
CA ILE A 91 -2.61 19.70 19.71
C ILE A 91 -2.95 20.30 21.06
N SER A 92 -2.03 20.20 22.01
CA SER A 92 -2.26 20.59 23.40
C SER A 92 -0.97 21.13 23.99
N ILE A 93 -1.08 22.21 24.76
CA ILE A 93 0.01 22.83 25.51
C ILE A 93 -0.40 22.88 26.97
N TYR A 94 0.41 22.34 27.87
CA TYR A 94 0.23 22.45 29.31
C TYR A 94 1.34 23.31 29.89
N VAL A 95 0.99 24.21 30.82
CA VAL A 95 1.96 25.07 31.48
C VAL A 95 2.19 24.56 32.89
N PHE A 96 3.44 24.30 33.26
CA PHE A 96 3.82 23.93 34.62
C PHE A 96 4.55 25.11 35.26
N CYS A 97 3.96 25.72 36.30
CA CYS A 97 4.47 26.95 36.91
C CYS A 97 4.02 27.05 38.37
N PHE A 98 4.87 27.61 39.25
CA PHE A 98 4.54 27.86 40.65
C PHE A 98 3.63 29.07 40.87
N ASP A 99 3.57 30.00 39.90
CA ASP A 99 2.69 31.16 39.93
C ASP A 99 1.53 30.97 38.95
N LYS A 100 0.36 30.63 39.49
CA LYS A 100 -0.83 30.25 38.72
C LYS A 100 -1.59 31.46 38.17
N GLN A 101 -1.65 32.56 38.92
CA GLN A 101 -2.49 33.71 38.60
C GLN A 101 -1.99 34.47 37.36
N LEU A 102 -0.67 34.60 37.20
CA LEU A 102 -0.03 35.31 36.08
C LEU A 102 -0.10 34.55 34.73
N HIS A 103 -0.47 33.27 34.74
CA HIS A 103 -0.46 32.40 33.55
C HIS A 103 -1.84 31.80 33.25
N GLU A 104 -2.79 31.82 34.19
CA GLU A 104 -4.19 31.46 33.92
C GLU A 104 -4.84 32.39 32.91
N GLU A 105 -4.50 33.68 32.90
CA GLU A 105 -4.99 34.64 31.90
C GLU A 105 -4.55 34.26 30.47
N TRP A 106 -3.43 33.56 30.38
CA TRP A 106 -2.81 33.09 29.14
C TRP A 106 -3.56 31.90 28.52
N THR A 107 -4.23 31.08 29.35
CA THR A 107 -5.13 30.02 28.88
C THR A 107 -6.35 30.57 28.13
N LYS A 108 -6.75 31.83 28.42
CA LYS A 108 -7.83 32.52 27.69
C LYS A 108 -7.37 33.09 26.34
N GLN A 109 -6.07 33.33 26.17
CA GLN A 109 -5.49 33.93 24.98
C GLN A 109 -5.15 32.91 23.87
N PHE A 110 -4.79 31.68 24.24
CA PHE A 110 -4.37 30.64 23.29
C PHE A 110 -5.19 29.35 23.45
N ASN A 111 -6.03 29.03 22.46
CA ASN A 111 -6.96 27.89 22.47
C ASN A 111 -6.31 26.49 22.63
N LYS A 112 -5.02 26.37 22.31
CA LYS A 112 -4.25 25.13 22.47
C LYS A 112 -3.66 24.96 23.87
N VAL A 113 -3.63 26.01 24.70
CA VAL A 113 -3.21 25.90 26.10
C VAL A 113 -4.35 25.33 26.92
N LYS A 114 -4.16 24.12 27.46
CA LYS A 114 -5.22 23.35 28.14
C LYS A 114 -5.30 23.59 29.64
N GLY A 115 -4.23 24.11 30.26
CA GLY A 115 -4.24 24.50 31.66
C GLY A 115 -2.88 24.89 32.19
N VAL A 116 -2.89 25.52 33.37
CA VAL A 116 -1.71 25.85 34.17
C VAL A 116 -1.75 25.02 35.45
N PHE A 117 -0.67 24.29 35.70
CA PHE A 117 -0.56 23.33 36.79
C PHE A 117 0.59 23.73 37.70
N THR A 118 0.32 23.74 39.00
CA THR A 118 1.30 24.00 40.06
C THR A 118 1.82 22.70 40.68
N GLN A 119 1.06 21.61 40.57
CA GLN A 119 1.41 20.28 41.06
C GLN A 119 1.56 19.30 39.89
N LEU A 120 2.59 18.46 39.96
CA LEU A 120 2.91 17.50 38.91
C LEU A 120 1.85 16.39 38.80
N THR A 121 1.29 15.96 39.93
CA THR A 121 0.21 14.96 40.01
C THR A 121 -1.03 15.41 39.23
N ASP A 122 -1.42 16.68 39.36
CA ASP A 122 -2.57 17.25 38.66
C ASP A 122 -2.30 17.41 37.16
N LEU A 123 -1.07 17.76 36.80
CA LEU A 123 -0.62 17.80 35.40
C LEU A 123 -0.67 16.41 34.76
N ILE A 124 -0.15 15.40 35.46
CA ILE A 124 -0.17 14.00 35.00
C ILE A 124 -1.62 13.53 34.89
N ALA A 125 -2.47 13.80 35.87
CA ALA A 125 -3.89 13.44 35.82
C ALA A 125 -4.62 14.16 34.67
N ALA A 126 -4.29 15.42 34.37
CA ALA A 126 -4.87 16.14 33.24
C ALA A 126 -4.43 15.53 31.89
N ILE A 127 -3.13 15.26 31.73
CA ILE A 127 -2.57 14.62 30.52
C ILE A 127 -3.14 13.21 30.35
N GLN A 128 -3.20 12.42 31.43
CA GLN A 128 -3.77 11.07 31.43
C GLN A 128 -5.26 11.09 31.16
N SER A 129 -6.02 11.97 31.81
CA SER A 129 -7.44 12.12 31.50
C SER A 129 -7.67 12.52 30.05
N GLU A 130 -6.77 13.29 29.43
CA GLU A 130 -6.85 13.64 28.01
C GLU A 130 -6.39 12.49 27.10
N GLY A 131 -5.43 11.67 27.54
CA GLY A 131 -4.98 10.45 26.88
C GLY A 131 -5.99 9.31 26.94
N GLU A 132 -6.58 9.02 28.10
CA GLU A 132 -7.67 8.08 28.34
C GLU A 132 -8.97 8.57 27.70
N ARG A 133 -9.24 9.88 27.73
CA ARG A 133 -10.32 10.44 26.91
C ARG A 133 -10.07 10.12 25.46
N ARG A 134 -8.85 10.15 24.92
CA ARG A 134 -8.54 9.81 23.50
C ARG A 134 -8.44 8.30 23.23
N SER A 135 -8.11 7.44 24.20
CA SER A 135 -7.93 5.98 24.00
C SER A 135 -9.21 5.17 23.77
N LEU A 136 -10.39 5.79 23.89
CA LEU A 136 -11.70 5.17 23.65
C LEU A 136 -11.90 4.78 22.16
N ARG A 137 -11.24 3.70 21.74
CA ARG A 137 -11.45 2.78 20.59
C ARG A 137 -11.76 3.35 19.18
N ILE A 138 -11.98 4.66 19.00
CA ILE A 138 -12.61 5.26 17.81
C ILE A 138 -11.76 6.37 17.19
N ASP A 139 -10.51 6.51 17.61
CA ASP A 139 -9.59 7.51 17.04
C ASP A 139 -8.85 6.99 15.79
N GLU A 140 -8.89 5.68 15.48
CA GLU A 140 -8.27 5.14 14.26
C GLU A 140 -9.26 5.13 13.06
N PRO A 141 -8.94 5.82 11.95
CA PRO A 141 -9.74 5.76 10.74
C PRO A 141 -9.65 4.38 10.09
N LEU A 142 -10.80 3.86 9.67
CA LEU A 142 -10.89 2.62 8.88
C LEU A 142 -10.15 2.78 7.56
N SER A 143 -9.41 1.74 7.17
CA SER A 143 -8.92 1.62 5.80
C SER A 143 -10.05 1.15 4.90
N ILE A 144 -10.58 2.07 4.10
CA ILE A 144 -11.70 1.86 3.20
C ILE A 144 -11.20 1.87 1.75
N SER A 145 -11.50 0.81 1.00
CA SER A 145 -11.24 0.74 -0.44
C SER A 145 -12.55 0.67 -1.21
N ILE A 146 -12.69 1.56 -2.17
CA ILE A 146 -13.79 1.71 -3.11
C ILE A 146 -13.27 1.27 -4.50
N GLU A 147 -14.14 0.85 -5.41
CA GLU A 147 -13.77 0.40 -6.77
C GLU A 147 -12.75 1.36 -7.44
N GLY A 148 -11.47 0.95 -7.49
CA GLY A 148 -10.37 1.71 -8.08
C GLY A 148 -9.85 2.91 -7.27
N ARG A 149 -10.32 3.16 -6.04
CA ARG A 149 -9.88 4.29 -5.18
C ARG A 149 -9.81 3.88 -3.71
N SER A 150 -8.74 4.24 -2.99
CA SER A 150 -8.67 4.12 -1.52
C SER A 150 -9.02 5.47 -0.88
N THR A 151 -9.77 5.47 0.22
CA THR A 151 -10.05 6.72 0.97
C THR A 151 -8.88 7.15 1.85
N THR A 152 -7.88 6.30 2.07
CA THR A 152 -6.76 6.53 2.99
C THR A 152 -5.38 6.52 2.32
N GLU A 153 -5.32 6.70 0.99
CA GLU A 153 -4.10 6.67 0.15
C GLU A 153 -3.05 5.62 0.56
N ILE A 154 -3.34 4.33 0.33
CA ILE A 154 -2.29 3.34 0.03
C ILE A 154 -2.74 2.51 -1.16
N ASN A 155 -2.02 2.67 -2.28
CA ASN A 155 -2.33 2.06 -3.56
C ASN A 155 -1.71 0.65 -3.62
N GLY A 156 -2.45 -0.34 -3.13
CA GLY A 156 -2.20 -1.77 -3.28
C GLY A 156 -3.57 -2.43 -3.41
N GLY A 157 -4.02 -2.68 -4.63
CA GLY A 157 -5.43 -3.02 -4.92
C GLY A 157 -5.98 -4.12 -4.02
N PHE A 158 -7.24 -3.99 -3.60
CA PHE A 158 -7.94 -4.86 -2.63
C PHE A 158 -7.56 -6.34 -2.69
N LEU A 159 -7.51 -6.92 -3.90
CA LEU A 159 -7.14 -8.32 -4.13
C LEU A 159 -5.74 -8.67 -3.61
N HIS A 160 -4.74 -7.82 -3.82
CA HIS A 160 -3.37 -8.05 -3.34
C HIS A 160 -3.29 -8.00 -1.81
N SER A 161 -4.02 -7.10 -1.16
CA SER A 161 -4.09 -7.06 0.31
C SER A 161 -4.74 -8.33 0.87
N GLN A 162 -5.78 -8.83 0.21
CA GLN A 162 -6.40 -10.11 0.59
C GLN A 162 -5.44 -11.29 0.37
N LEU A 163 -4.69 -11.30 -0.73
CA LEU A 163 -3.70 -12.35 -1.00
C LEU A 163 -2.55 -12.30 0.01
N LEU A 164 -2.11 -11.10 0.40
CA LEU A 164 -1.09 -10.89 1.42
C LEU A 164 -1.53 -11.48 2.76
N ILE A 165 -2.76 -11.16 3.20
CA ILE A 165 -3.35 -11.72 4.42
C ILE A 165 -3.51 -13.23 4.29
N ASN A 166 -3.99 -13.73 3.15
CA ASN A 166 -4.13 -15.18 2.93
C ASN A 166 -2.79 -15.91 3.03
N ALA A 167 -1.72 -15.37 2.44
CA ALA A 167 -0.37 -15.92 2.56
C ALA A 167 0.11 -15.95 4.03
N LEU A 168 -0.18 -14.89 4.82
CA LEU A 168 0.13 -14.87 6.26
C LEU A 168 -0.62 -15.96 7.03
N LEU A 169 -1.89 -16.19 6.72
CA LEU A 169 -2.73 -17.20 7.39
C LEU A 169 -2.24 -18.63 7.15
N HIS A 170 -1.55 -18.87 6.03
CA HIS A 170 -0.99 -20.18 5.66
C HIS A 170 0.50 -20.35 6.03
N MET A 171 1.14 -19.35 6.63
CA MET A 171 2.49 -19.52 7.16
C MET A 171 2.49 -20.41 8.40
N TYR A 172 3.39 -21.40 8.42
CA TYR A 172 3.61 -22.22 9.61
C TYR A 172 4.11 -21.35 10.77
N VAL A 173 3.43 -21.47 11.91
CA VAL A 173 3.81 -20.77 13.14
C VAL A 173 4.93 -21.58 13.81
N SER A 174 6.18 -21.14 13.63
CA SER A 174 7.31 -21.65 14.42
C SER A 174 7.02 -21.46 15.92
N ALA A 175 7.47 -22.41 16.75
CA ALA A 175 7.41 -22.31 18.21
C ALA A 175 8.08 -21.02 18.75
N THR A 176 8.98 -20.40 17.98
CA THR A 176 9.68 -19.15 18.33
C THR A 176 8.94 -17.87 17.90
N ALA A 177 7.84 -17.96 17.14
CA ALA A 177 7.18 -16.79 16.57
C ALA A 177 6.63 -15.83 17.63
N VAL A 178 6.14 -16.38 18.75
CA VAL A 178 5.67 -15.58 19.90
C VAL A 178 6.83 -14.88 20.60
N ASP A 179 8.02 -15.49 20.65
CA ASP A 179 9.20 -14.83 21.22
C ASP A 179 9.73 -13.72 20.30
N GLU A 180 9.72 -13.92 18.98
CA GLU A 180 10.11 -12.90 17.99
C GLU A 180 9.30 -11.61 18.12
N ILE A 181 7.97 -11.73 18.22
CA ILE A 181 7.09 -10.56 18.35
C ILE A 181 7.24 -9.89 19.71
N ILE A 182 7.44 -10.67 20.77
CA ILE A 182 7.66 -10.16 22.12
C ILE A 182 8.96 -9.37 22.19
N ASP A 183 10.04 -9.85 21.58
CA ASP A 183 11.32 -9.15 21.59
C ASP A 183 11.27 -7.87 20.74
N SER A 184 10.58 -7.89 19.59
CA SER A 184 10.28 -6.69 18.80
C SER A 184 9.51 -5.64 19.62
N TRP A 185 8.46 -6.05 20.33
CA TRP A 185 7.67 -5.16 21.17
C TRP A 185 8.42 -4.66 22.41
N LYS A 186 9.26 -5.49 23.05
CA LYS A 186 10.14 -5.02 24.14
C LYS A 186 11.07 -3.90 23.67
N SER A 187 11.66 -4.04 22.49
CA SER A 187 12.50 -2.98 21.91
C SER A 187 11.69 -1.73 21.59
N ARG A 188 10.45 -1.90 21.10
CA ARG A 188 9.55 -0.78 20.78
C ARG A 188 9.09 -0.02 22.03
N TYR A 189 8.87 -0.71 23.14
CA TYR A 189 8.33 -0.16 24.40
C TYR A 189 9.36 -0.10 25.54
N HIS A 190 10.65 0.00 25.23
CA HIS A 190 11.76 -0.06 26.20
C HIS A 190 11.63 0.93 27.39
N GLY A 191 10.87 2.02 27.24
CA GLY A 191 10.58 3.01 28.30
C GLY A 191 9.20 2.94 28.94
N ASN A 192 8.26 2.12 28.45
CA ASN A 192 6.86 2.13 28.90
C ASN A 192 6.57 0.98 29.87
N LYS A 193 6.60 1.26 31.19
CA LYS A 193 6.38 0.25 32.24
C LYS A 193 5.01 -0.44 32.15
N LYS A 194 3.95 0.30 31.78
CA LYS A 194 2.59 -0.24 31.65
C LYS A 194 2.51 -1.26 30.52
N GLU A 195 3.01 -0.90 29.33
CA GLU A 195 2.98 -1.79 28.17
C GLU A 195 3.94 -2.98 28.33
N LEU A 196 5.09 -2.79 28.99
CA LEU A 196 5.98 -3.90 29.34
C LEU A 196 5.34 -4.87 30.34
N GLN A 197 4.47 -4.40 31.25
CA GLN A 197 3.71 -5.27 32.14
C GLN A 197 2.65 -6.06 31.37
N ILE A 198 1.92 -5.40 30.47
CA ILE A 198 0.95 -6.04 29.56
C ILE A 198 1.63 -7.11 28.71
N LEU A 199 2.83 -6.82 28.19
CA LEU A 199 3.62 -7.76 27.41
C LEU A 199 4.09 -8.97 28.23
N LYS A 200 4.46 -8.79 29.51
CA LYS A 200 4.75 -9.92 30.42
C LYS A 200 3.51 -10.79 30.67
N GLU A 201 2.35 -10.16 30.85
CA GLU A 201 1.08 -10.87 31.03
C GLU A 201 0.67 -11.63 29.76
N TYR A 202 0.82 -10.99 28.59
CA TYR A 202 0.60 -11.59 27.28
C TYR A 202 1.46 -12.84 27.11
N LYS A 203 2.79 -12.73 27.36
CA LYS A 203 3.71 -13.87 27.28
C LYS A 203 3.27 -15.06 28.14
N LYS A 204 2.69 -14.80 29.31
CA LYS A 204 2.31 -15.84 30.28
C LYS A 204 0.94 -16.45 30.00
N THR A 205 0.00 -15.66 29.49
CA THR A 205 -1.43 -16.02 29.46
C THR A 205 -2.02 -16.14 28.06
N TYR A 206 -1.29 -15.73 27.02
CA TYR A 206 -1.74 -15.86 25.64
C TYR A 206 -1.95 -17.33 25.28
N SER A 207 -3.08 -17.61 24.63
CA SER A 207 -3.39 -18.87 23.99
C SER A 207 -4.22 -18.60 22.73
N PRO A 208 -4.21 -19.49 21.73
CA PRO A 208 -4.99 -19.32 20.51
C PRO A 208 -6.48 -19.07 20.76
N CYS A 209 -7.05 -19.58 21.85
CA CYS A 209 -8.46 -19.37 22.22
C CYS A 209 -8.75 -18.01 22.89
N LYS A 210 -7.71 -17.23 23.24
CA LYS A 210 -7.82 -15.91 23.88
C LYS A 210 -7.51 -14.73 22.95
N ALA A 211 -7.26 -14.98 21.66
CA ALA A 211 -6.98 -13.92 20.70
C ALA A 211 -8.04 -12.81 20.67
N LEU A 212 -9.35 -13.12 20.59
CA LEU A 212 -10.42 -12.11 20.63
C LEU A 212 -10.43 -11.29 21.92
N TRP A 213 -10.18 -11.94 23.06
CA TRP A 213 -10.07 -11.26 24.35
C TRP A 213 -8.90 -10.27 24.36
N TRP A 214 -7.74 -10.68 23.86
CA TRP A 214 -6.55 -9.82 23.76
C TRP A 214 -6.72 -8.70 22.73
N TYR A 215 -7.43 -8.94 21.64
CA TYR A 215 -7.74 -7.93 20.62
C TYR A 215 -8.68 -6.85 21.16
N THR A 216 -9.63 -7.24 22.01
CA THR A 216 -10.60 -6.32 22.60
C THR A 216 -10.10 -5.69 23.91
N ARG A 217 -9.11 -6.27 24.58
CA ARG A 217 -8.53 -5.65 25.77
C ARG A 217 -7.88 -4.31 25.45
N GLU A 218 -8.08 -3.33 26.33
CA GLU A 218 -7.36 -2.05 26.28
C GLU A 218 -5.85 -2.32 26.39
N SER A 219 -5.17 -2.23 25.25
CA SER A 219 -3.75 -2.52 25.09
C SER A 219 -3.25 -1.99 23.75
N PHE A 220 -1.93 -1.96 23.59
CA PHE A 220 -1.31 -1.62 22.32
C PHE A 220 -1.65 -2.57 21.16
N LEU A 221 -2.15 -3.78 21.41
CA LEU A 221 -2.35 -4.82 20.38
C LEU A 221 -3.35 -4.39 19.31
N TYR A 222 -4.52 -3.90 19.74
CA TYR A 222 -5.58 -3.42 18.84
C TYR A 222 -5.04 -2.33 17.90
N LYS A 223 -4.35 -1.35 18.49
CA LYS A 223 -3.81 -0.20 17.78
C LYS A 223 -2.72 -0.60 16.79
N LEU A 224 -1.74 -1.39 17.22
CA LEU A 224 -0.65 -1.82 16.34
C LEU A 224 -1.15 -2.67 15.17
N LEU A 225 -2.10 -3.57 15.41
CA LEU A 225 -2.65 -4.41 14.36
C LEU A 225 -3.44 -3.59 13.34
N ASN A 226 -4.37 -2.75 13.80
CA ASN A 226 -5.19 -1.93 12.91
C ASN A 226 -4.36 -0.85 12.19
N GLU A 227 -3.37 -0.27 12.85
CA GLU A 227 -2.37 0.59 12.23
C GLU A 227 -1.60 -0.15 11.13
N GLY A 228 -1.10 -1.36 11.41
CA GLY A 228 -0.37 -2.17 10.45
C GLY A 228 -1.21 -2.59 9.25
N LEU A 229 -2.47 -2.92 9.47
CA LEU A 229 -3.45 -3.22 8.42
C LEU A 229 -3.76 -2.02 7.54
N ARG A 230 -3.98 -0.84 8.15
CA ARG A 230 -4.24 0.41 7.42
C ARG A 230 -3.04 0.88 6.63
N LYS A 231 -1.84 0.81 7.21
CA LYS A 231 -0.58 1.23 6.59
C LYS A 231 0.03 0.17 5.67
N GLN A 232 -0.56 -1.02 5.65
CA GLN A 232 0.02 -2.20 5.03
C GLN A 232 1.50 -2.39 5.43
N ASP A 233 1.80 -2.22 6.72
CA ASP A 233 3.14 -2.40 7.27
C ASP A 233 3.48 -3.89 7.26
N ILE A 234 4.24 -4.29 6.24
CA ILE A 234 4.60 -5.68 5.94
C ILE A 234 5.26 -6.36 7.15
N ASP A 235 6.17 -5.67 7.84
CA ASP A 235 6.87 -6.25 8.98
C ASP A 235 5.97 -6.39 10.20
N THR A 236 5.12 -5.40 10.47
CA THR A 236 4.11 -5.50 11.53
C THR A 236 3.11 -6.64 11.23
N LEU A 237 2.57 -6.70 10.02
CA LEU A 237 1.62 -7.75 9.61
C LEU A 237 2.25 -9.14 9.68
N PHE A 238 3.50 -9.28 9.25
CA PHE A 238 4.26 -10.52 9.37
C PHE A 238 4.41 -10.94 10.84
N LEU A 239 4.75 -10.04 11.74
CA LEU A 239 4.84 -10.36 13.16
C LEU A 239 3.47 -10.82 13.71
N PHE A 240 2.40 -10.10 13.36
CA PHE A 240 1.04 -10.41 13.80
C PHE A 240 0.41 -11.66 13.13
N ARG A 241 1.09 -12.34 12.21
CA ARG A 241 0.53 -13.45 11.40
C ARG A 241 -0.22 -14.52 12.21
N PHE A 242 0.35 -14.98 13.32
CA PHE A 242 -0.26 -16.00 14.17
C PHE A 242 -1.47 -15.46 14.92
N PHE A 243 -1.40 -14.21 15.38
CA PHE A 243 -2.50 -13.56 16.09
C PHE A 243 -3.68 -13.30 15.15
N ILE A 244 -3.40 -12.89 13.90
CA ILE A 244 -4.41 -12.75 12.84
C ILE A 244 -5.03 -14.11 12.52
N HIS A 245 -4.22 -15.17 12.43
CA HIS A 245 -4.71 -16.54 12.24
C HIS A 245 -5.66 -16.95 13.36
N ASP A 246 -5.24 -16.82 14.62
CA ASP A 246 -6.04 -17.19 15.79
C ASP A 246 -7.35 -16.37 15.88
N LEU A 247 -7.32 -15.08 15.54
CA LEU A 247 -8.52 -14.24 15.43
C LEU A 247 -9.47 -14.76 14.35
N CYS A 248 -8.98 -15.02 13.15
CA CYS A 248 -9.80 -15.54 12.06
C CYS A 248 -10.41 -16.90 12.41
N THR A 249 -9.64 -17.80 13.04
CA THR A 249 -10.14 -19.10 13.49
C THR A 249 -11.26 -18.96 14.52
N GLN A 250 -11.11 -18.07 15.51
CA GLN A 250 -12.17 -17.83 16.50
C GLN A 250 -13.42 -17.20 15.88
N LEU A 251 -13.26 -16.32 14.89
CA LEU A 251 -14.39 -15.75 14.16
C LEU A 251 -15.16 -16.83 13.38
N GLU A 252 -14.47 -17.74 12.71
CA GLU A 252 -15.11 -18.87 12.02
C GLU A 252 -15.90 -19.78 12.97
N GLN A 253 -15.29 -20.11 14.11
CA GLN A 253 -15.92 -20.96 15.13
C GLN A 253 -17.18 -20.34 15.75
N ASN A 254 -17.26 -19.01 15.80
CA ASN A 254 -18.33 -18.26 16.48
C ASN A 254 -19.19 -17.44 15.50
N ARG A 255 -19.22 -17.84 14.22
CA ARG A 255 -19.95 -17.10 13.19
C ARG A 255 -21.44 -16.97 13.50
N CYS A 256 -22.01 -15.80 13.18
CA CYS A 256 -23.44 -15.57 13.31
C CYS A 256 -24.22 -16.45 12.33
N LEU A 257 -25.34 -17.02 12.81
CA LEU A 257 -26.23 -17.89 12.01
C LEU A 257 -27.52 -17.18 11.57
N SER A 258 -27.82 -16.02 12.15
CA SER A 258 -29.00 -15.20 11.84
C SER A 258 -28.59 -13.81 11.35
N PRO A 259 -29.41 -13.15 10.51
CA PRO A 259 -29.19 -11.76 10.14
C PRO A 259 -29.19 -10.83 11.35
N VAL A 260 -28.35 -9.79 11.32
CA VAL A 260 -28.20 -8.82 12.41
C VAL A 260 -28.09 -7.40 11.86
N ASN A 261 -28.60 -6.44 12.64
CA ASN A 261 -28.35 -5.02 12.47
C ASN A 261 -27.33 -4.58 13.51
N VAL A 262 -26.27 -3.91 13.05
CA VAL A 262 -25.18 -3.46 13.92
C VAL A 262 -24.79 -2.03 13.62
N TYR A 263 -24.19 -1.38 14.61
CA TYR A 263 -23.95 0.05 14.62
C TYR A 263 -22.49 0.36 14.97
N ARG A 264 -21.90 1.35 14.32
CA ARG A 264 -20.56 1.85 14.66
C ARG A 264 -20.52 3.37 14.56
N GLY A 265 -20.10 4.03 15.63
CA GLY A 265 -19.76 5.45 15.62
C GLY A 265 -18.30 5.65 15.21
N GLN A 266 -18.03 6.60 14.32
CA GLN A 266 -16.67 6.94 13.90
C GLN A 266 -16.51 8.43 13.56
N LEU A 267 -15.33 8.98 13.85
CA LEU A 267 -14.91 10.28 13.33
C LEU A 267 -14.16 10.09 12.01
N MET A 268 -14.44 10.94 11.03
CA MET A 268 -13.85 10.85 9.69
C MET A 268 -13.57 12.24 9.13
N SER A 269 -12.53 12.38 8.30
CA SER A 269 -12.25 13.66 7.65
C SER A 269 -13.36 14.06 6.68
N LYS A 270 -13.48 15.37 6.39
CA LYS A 270 -14.45 15.87 5.42
C LYS A 270 -14.18 15.36 4.00
N ASP A 271 -12.92 15.16 3.65
CA ASP A 271 -12.52 14.65 2.33
C ASP A 271 -12.89 13.18 2.15
N GLU A 272 -12.62 12.32 3.14
CA GLU A 272 -13.07 10.92 3.12
C GLU A 272 -14.60 10.81 3.06
N LEU A 273 -15.31 11.66 3.82
CA LEU A 273 -16.77 11.69 3.77
C LEU A 273 -17.28 12.13 2.41
N LYS A 274 -16.62 13.08 1.76
CA LYS A 274 -16.98 13.53 0.40
C LYS A 274 -16.84 12.39 -0.60
N VAL A 275 -15.73 11.65 -0.55
CA VAL A 275 -15.51 10.47 -1.40
C VAL A 275 -16.60 9.42 -1.15
N LEU A 276 -16.95 9.15 0.11
CA LEU A 276 -18.04 8.22 0.43
C LEU A 276 -19.40 8.70 -0.10
N LYS A 277 -19.72 9.98 0.01
CA LYS A 277 -20.97 10.56 -0.55
C LYS A 277 -21.05 10.37 -2.06
N GLU A 278 -19.94 10.62 -2.77
CA GLU A 278 -19.83 10.46 -4.23
C GLU A 278 -19.90 8.99 -4.68
N SER A 279 -19.57 8.05 -3.79
CA SER A 279 -19.56 6.61 -4.06
C SER A 279 -20.85 5.87 -3.69
N THR A 280 -21.97 6.57 -3.52
CA THR A 280 -23.26 5.94 -3.21
C THR A 280 -23.63 4.90 -4.27
N GLY A 281 -23.99 3.69 -3.85
CA GLY A 281 -24.27 2.54 -4.72
C GLY A 281 -23.05 1.67 -5.04
N GLN A 282 -21.82 2.15 -4.77
CA GLN A 282 -20.60 1.39 -5.00
C GLN A 282 -20.30 0.42 -3.85
N LEU A 283 -19.35 -0.47 -4.11
CA LEU A 283 -18.84 -1.41 -3.13
C LEU A 283 -17.72 -0.78 -2.31
N ILE A 284 -17.71 -1.18 -1.05
CA ILE A 284 -16.77 -0.74 -0.04
C ILE A 284 -16.18 -1.98 0.61
N SER A 285 -14.86 -2.06 0.63
CA SER A 285 -14.14 -3.10 1.36
C SER A 285 -13.37 -2.51 2.52
N MET A 286 -13.33 -3.26 3.63
CA MET A 286 -12.60 -2.89 4.83
C MET A 286 -11.34 -3.74 4.92
N ASN A 287 -10.17 -3.10 4.91
CA ASN A 287 -8.88 -3.80 5.08
C ASN A 287 -8.51 -3.98 6.56
N SER A 288 -9.49 -3.96 7.46
CA SER A 288 -9.32 -4.11 8.91
C SER A 288 -10.46 -4.94 9.50
N PHE A 289 -10.30 -5.44 10.72
CA PHE A 289 -11.40 -6.05 11.46
C PHE A 289 -12.38 -4.96 11.89
N LEU A 290 -13.65 -5.09 11.52
CA LEU A 290 -14.66 -4.08 11.82
C LEU A 290 -15.42 -4.45 13.08
N SER A 291 -15.11 -3.78 14.19
CA SER A 291 -15.84 -3.91 15.46
C SER A 291 -17.12 -3.04 15.43
N THR A 292 -18.25 -3.63 15.79
CA THR A 292 -19.56 -2.98 15.82
C THR A 292 -20.35 -3.39 17.07
N SER A 293 -21.36 -2.61 17.43
CA SER A 293 -22.26 -2.89 18.57
C SER A 293 -23.66 -3.25 18.10
N LEU A 294 -24.32 -4.14 18.82
CA LEU A 294 -25.76 -4.41 18.69
C LEU A 294 -26.63 -3.25 19.21
N ASP A 295 -26.08 -2.37 20.07
CA ASP A 295 -26.80 -1.22 20.62
C ASP A 295 -26.44 0.08 19.89
N ARG A 296 -27.43 0.62 19.16
CA ARG A 296 -27.34 1.92 18.48
C ARG A 296 -27.00 3.06 19.45
N LYS A 297 -27.52 3.05 20.68
CA LYS A 297 -27.27 4.12 21.66
C LYS A 297 -25.81 4.10 22.10
N GLN A 298 -25.23 2.91 22.26
CA GLN A 298 -23.83 2.75 22.59
C GLN A 298 -22.93 3.27 21.45
N ALA A 299 -23.24 2.92 20.19
CA ALA A 299 -22.52 3.46 19.03
C ALA A 299 -22.57 5.00 18.96
N ILE A 300 -23.71 5.60 19.29
CA ILE A 300 -23.86 7.07 19.34
C ILE A 300 -23.17 7.67 20.56
N HIS A 301 -23.14 6.98 21.71
CA HIS A 301 -22.43 7.46 22.90
C HIS A 301 -20.97 7.75 22.59
N PHE A 302 -20.33 6.90 21.78
CA PHE A 302 -18.98 7.10 21.32
C PHE A 302 -18.77 8.34 20.42
N LEU A 303 -19.83 8.86 19.78
CA LEU A 303 -19.78 10.06 18.94
C LEU A 303 -19.89 11.38 19.72
N LYS A 304 -20.30 11.35 20.99
CA LYS A 304 -20.66 12.56 21.78
C LYS A 304 -19.47 13.43 22.26
N LYS A 305 -18.30 13.31 21.62
CA LYS A 305 -17.09 14.06 21.99
C LYS A 305 -16.97 15.42 21.30
N LYS A 306 -16.46 16.40 22.05
CA LYS A 306 -16.34 17.83 21.71
C LYS A 306 -15.50 18.08 20.44
N ASP A 307 -16.00 19.00 19.62
CA ASP A 307 -15.62 19.27 18.23
C ASP A 307 -14.12 19.49 18.01
N THR A 308 -13.54 18.64 17.16
CA THR A 308 -12.45 19.07 16.27
C THR A 308 -13.09 19.53 14.97
N THR A 309 -12.86 20.79 14.58
CA THR A 309 -13.50 21.48 13.44
C THR A 309 -13.30 20.82 12.07
N ASP A 310 -12.45 19.79 11.99
CA ASP A 310 -11.99 19.15 10.76
C ASP A 310 -12.55 17.74 10.52
N HIS A 311 -13.31 17.19 11.48
CA HIS A 311 -13.85 15.83 11.39
C HIS A 311 -15.37 15.82 11.48
N SER A 312 -16.00 14.96 10.68
CA SER A 312 -17.43 14.69 10.69
C SER A 312 -17.73 13.48 11.57
N ARG A 313 -18.82 13.56 12.34
CA ARG A 313 -19.35 12.43 13.12
C ARG A 313 -20.16 11.53 12.20
N ILE A 314 -19.79 10.25 12.13
CA ILE A 314 -20.45 9.27 11.27
C ILE A 314 -21.02 8.14 12.11
N LEU A 315 -22.27 7.78 11.84
CA LEU A 315 -22.91 6.57 12.33
C LEU A 315 -23.08 5.59 11.17
N PHE A 316 -22.35 4.48 11.20
CA PHE A 316 -22.58 3.36 10.30
C PHE A 316 -23.73 2.52 10.83
N GLU A 317 -24.74 2.28 9.98
CA GLU A 317 -25.81 1.31 10.18
C GLU A 317 -25.60 0.17 9.19
N ILE A 318 -25.29 -1.01 9.71
CA ILE A 318 -24.86 -2.15 8.89
C ILE A 318 -25.87 -3.27 9.04
N TYR A 319 -26.48 -3.67 7.92
CA TYR A 319 -27.27 -4.88 7.82
C TYR A 319 -26.37 -6.03 7.35
N ALA A 320 -26.27 -7.09 8.15
CA ALA A 320 -25.43 -8.24 7.87
C ALA A 320 -26.26 -9.53 7.85
N ASP A 321 -26.27 -10.21 6.71
CA ASP A 321 -26.92 -11.51 6.54
C ASP A 321 -25.85 -12.58 6.30
N PRO A 322 -25.74 -13.61 7.18
CA PRO A 322 -24.70 -14.63 7.05
C PRO A 322 -24.86 -15.48 5.78
N ARG A 323 -26.05 -15.52 5.16
CA ARG A 323 -26.26 -16.22 3.88
C ARG A 323 -25.49 -15.58 2.73
N HIS A 324 -25.16 -14.29 2.86
CA HIS A 324 -24.44 -13.56 1.83
C HIS A 324 -22.93 -13.74 2.00
N SER A 325 -22.41 -13.87 3.23
CA SER A 325 -20.98 -14.02 3.48
C SER A 325 -20.59 -15.45 3.88
N THR A 326 -20.23 -16.25 2.88
CA THR A 326 -19.82 -17.64 3.08
C THR A 326 -18.36 -17.76 3.50
N THR A 327 -17.47 -16.93 2.95
CA THR A 327 -16.01 -17.03 3.13
C THR A 327 -15.41 -16.11 4.20
N LYS A 328 -16.11 -15.05 4.61
CA LYS A 328 -15.61 -14.04 5.57
C LYS A 328 -16.63 -13.79 6.67
N PRO A 329 -16.73 -14.67 7.67
CA PRO A 329 -17.76 -14.58 8.70
C PRO A 329 -17.64 -13.28 9.50
N PHE A 330 -18.76 -12.96 10.14
CA PHE A 330 -18.80 -12.07 11.28
C PHE A 330 -19.34 -12.87 12.46
N ALA A 331 -18.84 -12.56 13.65
CA ALA A 331 -19.14 -13.32 14.86
C ALA A 331 -19.67 -12.41 15.96
N ASN A 332 -20.55 -12.96 16.79
CA ASN A 332 -20.89 -12.34 18.06
C ASN A 332 -19.82 -12.70 19.08
N ILE A 333 -19.00 -11.72 19.43
CA ILE A 333 -17.84 -11.92 20.29
C ILE A 333 -18.10 -11.48 21.73
N THR A 334 -19.36 -11.17 22.08
CA THR A 334 -19.75 -10.65 23.41
C THR A 334 -19.22 -11.50 24.56
N THR A 335 -19.29 -12.82 24.47
CA THR A 335 -18.82 -13.72 25.55
C THR A 335 -17.30 -13.92 25.56
N MET A 336 -16.61 -13.50 24.50
CA MET A 336 -15.17 -13.71 24.29
C MET A 336 -14.37 -12.41 24.39
N SER A 337 -15.05 -11.27 24.31
CA SER A 337 -14.44 -9.95 24.40
C SER A 337 -14.04 -9.63 25.85
N TYR A 338 -13.15 -8.66 25.99
CA TYR A 338 -12.80 -8.08 27.28
C TYR A 338 -13.99 -7.34 27.93
N PHE A 339 -14.95 -6.88 27.12
CA PHE A 339 -16.12 -6.11 27.55
C PHE A 339 -17.42 -6.88 27.27
N PRO A 340 -17.79 -7.85 28.14
CA PRO A 340 -18.91 -8.75 27.88
C PRO A 340 -20.29 -8.10 27.94
N SER A 341 -20.39 -6.86 28.40
CA SER A 341 -21.63 -6.09 28.48
C SER A 341 -21.94 -5.29 27.20
N GLU A 342 -21.03 -5.24 26.22
CA GLU A 342 -21.13 -4.31 25.08
C GLU A 342 -21.81 -4.88 23.83
N GLY A 343 -22.19 -6.16 23.81
CA GLY A 343 -22.91 -6.73 22.68
C GLY A 343 -22.14 -6.61 21.35
N GLU A 344 -20.86 -6.95 21.35
CA GLU A 344 -19.93 -6.68 20.24
C GLU A 344 -20.04 -7.73 19.12
N ILE A 345 -20.17 -7.26 17.88
CA ILE A 345 -20.05 -8.07 16.66
C ILE A 345 -18.75 -7.66 15.96
N LEU A 346 -17.96 -8.64 15.53
CA LEU A 346 -16.71 -8.41 14.81
C LEU A 346 -16.78 -9.02 13.42
N PHE A 347 -16.57 -8.20 12.39
CA PHE A 347 -16.44 -8.67 11.00
C PHE A 347 -14.99 -9.00 10.68
N MET A 348 -14.80 -10.07 9.93
CA MET A 348 -13.49 -10.49 9.44
C MET A 348 -12.87 -9.48 8.47
N LEU A 349 -11.54 -9.47 8.44
CA LEU A 349 -10.74 -8.74 7.46
C LEU A 349 -11.25 -8.97 6.02
N GLY A 350 -11.41 -7.89 5.28
CA GLY A 350 -11.78 -7.94 3.87
C GLY A 350 -13.26 -8.16 3.59
N SER A 351 -14.15 -8.05 4.59
CA SER A 351 -15.59 -8.01 4.36
C SER A 351 -15.95 -6.87 3.39
N ILE A 352 -16.89 -7.17 2.49
CA ILE A 352 -17.35 -6.26 1.44
C ILE A 352 -18.78 -5.82 1.74
N PHE A 353 -19.01 -4.53 1.64
CA PHE A 353 -20.28 -3.89 1.90
C PHE A 353 -20.72 -3.07 0.69
N ARG A 354 -22.03 -2.98 0.44
CA ARG A 354 -22.60 -2.03 -0.51
C ARG A 354 -23.05 -0.78 0.23
N LEU A 355 -22.61 0.37 -0.26
CA LEU A 355 -23.07 1.66 0.23
C LEU A 355 -24.45 1.95 -0.34
N HIS A 356 -25.48 1.95 0.50
CA HIS A 356 -26.86 2.17 0.05
C HIS A 356 -27.25 3.64 0.10
N HIS A 357 -27.11 4.26 1.27
CA HIS A 357 -27.55 5.64 1.49
C HIS A 357 -26.60 6.36 2.43
N VAL A 358 -26.33 7.62 2.10
CA VAL A 358 -25.68 8.57 3.00
C VAL A 358 -26.68 9.68 3.29
N ARG A 359 -27.00 9.87 4.57
CA ARG A 359 -27.98 10.88 5.03
C ARG A 359 -27.36 11.74 6.11
N ASP A 360 -27.52 13.04 6.01
CA ASP A 360 -27.09 13.95 7.08
C ASP A 360 -28.24 14.10 8.09
N ASP A 361 -27.98 13.78 9.36
CA ASP A 361 -28.83 14.08 10.50
C ASP A 361 -28.17 15.24 11.29
N ASN A 362 -28.96 16.05 11.99
CA ASN A 362 -28.51 17.36 12.53
C ASN A 362 -27.21 17.31 13.36
N ASP A 363 -26.89 16.17 13.98
CA ASP A 363 -25.70 15.95 14.80
C ASP A 363 -24.68 14.94 14.22
N PHE A 364 -25.04 14.15 13.19
CA PHE A 364 -24.19 13.10 12.61
C PHE A 364 -24.62 12.69 11.18
N CYS A 365 -23.66 12.26 10.38
CA CYS A 365 -23.92 11.65 9.08
C CYS A 365 -24.18 10.14 9.25
N ILE A 366 -25.32 9.66 8.75
CA ILE A 366 -25.71 8.24 8.79
C ILE A 366 -25.33 7.59 7.46
N ILE A 367 -24.53 6.52 7.55
CA ILE A 367 -24.11 5.73 6.41
C ILE A 367 -24.70 4.33 6.52
N GLN A 368 -25.51 3.94 5.54
CA GLN A 368 -26.12 2.61 5.50
C GLN A 368 -25.35 1.66 4.60
N LEU A 369 -24.93 0.54 5.18
CA LEU A 369 -24.13 -0.49 4.54
C LEU A 369 -24.84 -1.84 4.59
N HIS A 370 -24.86 -2.57 3.47
CA HIS A 370 -25.33 -3.96 3.47
C HIS A 370 -24.18 -4.91 3.15
N LEU A 371 -24.02 -5.96 3.96
CA LEU A 371 -23.04 -7.01 3.70
C LEU A 371 -23.34 -7.70 2.37
N CYS A 372 -22.34 -7.76 1.50
CA CYS A 372 -22.45 -8.36 0.18
C CYS A 372 -21.85 -9.76 0.15
N SER A 373 -22.29 -10.53 -0.84
CA SER A 373 -21.67 -11.82 -1.14
C SER A 373 -20.45 -11.67 -2.02
N ASP A 374 -19.41 -12.43 -1.68
CA ASP A 374 -18.20 -12.57 -2.49
C ASP A 374 -18.50 -13.19 -3.87
N ASP A 375 -19.56 -14.00 -3.97
CA ASP A 375 -19.92 -14.77 -5.17
C ASP A 375 -20.55 -13.89 -6.28
N HIS A 376 -21.30 -12.84 -5.92
CA HIS A 376 -21.99 -11.99 -6.88
C HIS A 376 -21.08 -11.01 -7.63
N LEU A 377 -19.80 -10.90 -7.23
CA LEU A 377 -18.92 -9.83 -7.67
C LEU A 377 -17.86 -10.28 -8.68
N GLY A 378 -17.76 -11.57 -9.02
CA GLY A 378 -16.63 -12.11 -9.79
C GLY A 378 -15.27 -12.01 -9.06
N VAL A 379 -15.21 -11.21 -7.98
CA VAL A 379 -14.06 -11.00 -7.09
C VAL A 379 -13.58 -12.32 -6.52
N LYS A 380 -14.48 -13.24 -6.14
CA LYS A 380 -14.07 -14.57 -5.69
C LYS A 380 -13.36 -15.36 -6.78
N ASN A 381 -13.87 -15.35 -8.01
CA ASN A 381 -13.23 -16.06 -9.12
C ASN A 381 -11.88 -15.44 -9.47
N ILE A 382 -11.78 -14.11 -9.47
CA ILE A 382 -10.52 -13.39 -9.72
C ILE A 382 -9.54 -13.65 -8.57
N PHE A 383 -10.00 -13.59 -7.32
CA PHE A 383 -9.18 -13.88 -6.14
C PHE A 383 -8.67 -15.32 -6.17
N GLU A 384 -9.53 -16.30 -6.43
CA GLU A 384 -9.13 -17.71 -6.55
C GLU A 384 -8.21 -17.93 -7.75
N HIS A 385 -8.42 -17.22 -8.87
CA HIS A 385 -7.52 -17.26 -10.01
C HIS A 385 -6.13 -16.71 -9.65
N MET A 386 -6.05 -15.51 -9.07
CA MET A 386 -4.80 -14.91 -8.62
C MET A 386 -4.14 -15.76 -7.53
N LYS A 387 -4.92 -16.26 -6.57
CA LYS A 387 -4.46 -17.16 -5.52
C LYS A 387 -3.85 -18.41 -6.14
N ASN A 388 -4.52 -19.09 -7.07
CA ASN A 388 -3.97 -20.28 -7.72
C ASN A 388 -2.68 -20.00 -8.53
N GLN A 389 -2.47 -18.78 -9.01
CA GLN A 389 -1.21 -18.38 -9.66
C GLN A 389 -0.06 -18.15 -8.67
N ILE A 390 -0.38 -17.73 -7.45
CA ILE A 390 0.60 -17.20 -6.47
C ILE A 390 0.87 -18.19 -5.34
N ASP A 391 -0.16 -18.95 -4.97
CA ASP A 391 -0.20 -19.82 -3.80
C ASP A 391 0.70 -21.03 -4.01
N ALA A 392 1.86 -20.95 -3.37
CA ALA A 392 2.72 -22.09 -3.20
C ALA A 392 2.31 -22.83 -1.91
N ARG A 393 2.59 -24.14 -1.84
CA ARG A 393 2.39 -24.96 -0.62
C ARG A 393 3.26 -24.53 0.58
N ASP A 394 3.85 -23.33 0.53
CA ASP A 394 4.76 -22.72 1.50
C ASP A 394 4.41 -21.24 1.66
N GLY A 395 4.06 -20.83 2.88
CA GLY A 395 3.58 -19.48 3.16
C GLY A 395 4.62 -18.38 2.92
N PHE A 396 5.92 -18.62 3.11
CA PHE A 396 6.95 -17.61 2.84
C PHE A 396 7.07 -17.32 1.34
N LEU A 397 6.98 -18.38 0.54
CA LEU A 397 7.01 -18.28 -0.91
C LEU A 397 5.78 -17.54 -1.44
N SER A 398 4.57 -17.92 -1.00
CA SER A 398 3.33 -17.21 -1.36
C SER A 398 3.41 -15.73 -0.98
N TYR A 399 3.93 -15.42 0.21
CA TYR A 399 4.06 -14.04 0.68
C TYR A 399 5.07 -13.22 -0.14
N GLY A 400 6.24 -13.80 -0.45
CA GLY A 400 7.22 -13.17 -1.32
C GLY A 400 6.66 -12.91 -2.72
N ASN A 401 5.88 -13.85 -3.28
CA ASN A 401 5.25 -13.71 -4.59
C ASN A 401 4.22 -12.56 -4.61
N VAL A 402 3.36 -12.45 -3.59
CA VAL A 402 2.41 -11.32 -3.46
C VAL A 402 3.19 -10.00 -3.39
N LEU A 403 4.20 -9.92 -2.52
CA LEU A 403 5.02 -8.71 -2.37
C LEU A 403 5.70 -8.29 -3.66
N PHE A 404 6.23 -9.26 -4.42
CA PHE A 404 6.84 -9.01 -5.71
C PHE A 404 5.84 -8.43 -6.72
N GLN A 405 4.63 -9.01 -6.81
CA GLN A 405 3.56 -8.48 -7.67
C GLN A 405 3.09 -7.08 -7.25
N MET A 406 3.14 -6.77 -5.95
CA MET A 406 2.86 -5.43 -5.44
C MET A 406 3.98 -4.42 -5.70
N GLY A 407 5.09 -4.82 -6.32
CA GLY A 407 6.28 -3.98 -6.54
C GLY A 407 7.11 -3.76 -5.27
N GLN A 408 6.82 -4.46 -4.17
CA GLN A 408 7.56 -4.39 -2.90
C GLN A 408 8.80 -5.31 -2.97
N VAL A 409 9.69 -5.02 -3.92
CA VAL A 409 10.84 -5.88 -4.29
C VAL A 409 11.77 -6.16 -3.10
N ASP A 410 12.00 -5.16 -2.24
CA ASP A 410 12.86 -5.30 -1.06
C ASP A 410 12.30 -6.29 -0.03
N TYR A 411 11.00 -6.20 0.23
CA TYR A 411 10.34 -7.15 1.13
C TYR A 411 10.25 -8.54 0.50
N ALA A 412 9.95 -8.63 -0.80
CA ALA A 412 9.93 -9.91 -1.51
C ALA A 412 11.26 -10.66 -1.35
N GLU A 413 12.38 -9.98 -1.59
CA GLU A 413 13.72 -10.54 -1.37
C GLU A 413 13.93 -11.01 0.06
N LYS A 414 13.63 -10.15 1.05
CA LYS A 414 13.77 -10.45 2.48
C LYS A 414 13.07 -11.75 2.87
N TYR A 415 11.83 -11.95 2.41
CA TYR A 415 11.05 -13.12 2.75
C TYR A 415 11.43 -14.36 1.93
N TYR A 416 11.87 -14.21 0.67
CA TYR A 416 12.45 -15.32 -0.06
C TYR A 416 13.75 -15.82 0.59
N GLU A 417 14.64 -14.92 1.01
CA GLU A 417 15.88 -15.31 1.71
C GLU A 417 15.59 -15.94 3.06
N ARG A 418 14.59 -15.44 3.78
CA ARG A 418 14.18 -16.03 5.07
C ARG A 418 13.63 -17.44 4.88
N GLY A 419 12.69 -17.65 3.95
CA GLY A 419 12.16 -18.99 3.66
C GLY A 419 13.26 -19.96 3.23
N LEU A 420 14.18 -19.51 2.36
CA LEU A 420 15.32 -20.32 1.92
C LEU A 420 16.25 -20.74 3.07
N LYS A 421 16.45 -19.90 4.10
CA LYS A 421 17.25 -20.23 5.29
C LYS A 421 16.57 -21.27 6.20
N GLU A 422 15.24 -21.25 6.27
CA GLU A 422 14.47 -22.18 7.10
C GLU A 422 14.29 -23.56 6.43
N LEU A 423 14.50 -23.64 5.11
CA LEU A 423 14.39 -24.87 4.33
C LEU A 423 15.71 -25.66 4.29
N SER A 424 15.60 -26.99 4.36
CA SER A 424 16.75 -27.86 4.03
C SER A 424 17.10 -27.74 2.54
N SER A 425 18.38 -27.84 2.21
CA SER A 425 18.87 -27.72 0.81
C SER A 425 18.31 -28.77 -0.16
N LYS A 426 17.68 -29.84 0.35
CA LYS A 426 17.02 -30.90 -0.43
C LYS A 426 15.50 -30.71 -0.54
N HIS A 427 14.94 -29.67 0.06
CA HIS A 427 13.50 -29.46 0.04
C HIS A 427 13.03 -29.10 -1.37
N ALA A 428 11.92 -29.70 -1.82
CA ALA A 428 11.40 -29.53 -3.18
C ALA A 428 11.15 -28.05 -3.54
N ASN A 429 10.76 -27.24 -2.55
CA ASN A 429 10.43 -25.83 -2.77
C ASN A 429 11.63 -24.90 -3.00
N VAL A 430 12.86 -25.33 -2.71
CA VAL A 430 14.08 -24.50 -2.88
C VAL A 430 14.18 -23.93 -4.30
N VAL A 431 13.70 -24.67 -5.31
CA VAL A 431 13.70 -24.23 -6.70
C VAL A 431 12.89 -22.95 -6.92
N TYR A 432 11.74 -22.82 -6.25
CA TYR A 432 10.87 -21.66 -6.39
C TYR A 432 11.46 -20.42 -5.71
N TYR A 433 12.19 -20.59 -4.60
CA TYR A 433 12.92 -19.50 -3.96
C TYR A 433 14.05 -18.97 -4.86
N TYR A 434 14.82 -19.85 -5.50
CA TYR A 434 15.80 -19.42 -6.48
C TYR A 434 15.18 -18.72 -7.68
N HIS A 435 14.03 -19.20 -8.17
CA HIS A 435 13.28 -18.52 -9.23
C HIS A 435 12.85 -17.11 -8.78
N GLY A 436 12.19 -17.00 -7.62
CA GLY A 436 11.74 -15.72 -7.06
C GLY A 436 12.88 -14.72 -6.83
N LEU A 437 14.00 -15.17 -6.23
CA LEU A 437 15.20 -14.34 -6.05
C LEU A 437 15.81 -13.92 -7.40
N GLY A 438 15.82 -14.80 -8.40
CA GLY A 438 16.24 -14.47 -9.76
C GLY A 438 15.41 -13.34 -10.37
N LEU A 439 14.08 -13.38 -10.20
CA LEU A 439 13.18 -12.31 -10.65
C LEU A 439 13.43 -11.00 -9.91
N VAL A 440 13.55 -11.02 -8.57
CA VAL A 440 13.88 -9.83 -7.77
C VAL A 440 15.17 -9.18 -8.24
N LYS A 441 16.25 -9.96 -8.42
CA LYS A 441 17.53 -9.44 -8.89
C LYS A 441 17.45 -8.88 -10.31
N LYS A 442 16.65 -9.49 -11.19
CA LYS A 442 16.38 -9.00 -12.55
C LYS A 442 15.72 -7.62 -12.51
N GLU A 443 14.66 -7.45 -11.72
CA GLU A 443 13.95 -6.17 -11.60
C GLU A 443 14.84 -5.05 -11.04
N ARG A 444 15.80 -5.37 -10.18
CA ARG A 444 16.80 -4.41 -9.68
C ARG A 444 17.93 -4.11 -10.67
N GLY A 445 18.01 -4.83 -11.80
CA GLY A 445 19.11 -4.72 -12.75
C GLY A 445 20.39 -5.42 -12.32
N ASP A 446 20.39 -6.19 -11.22
CA ASP A 446 21.53 -7.06 -10.83
C ASP A 446 21.50 -8.34 -11.65
N PHE A 447 21.90 -8.22 -12.92
CA PHE A 447 21.86 -9.32 -13.88
C PHE A 447 22.81 -10.47 -13.52
N VAL A 448 23.92 -10.20 -12.83
CA VAL A 448 24.89 -11.24 -12.45
C VAL A 448 24.30 -12.16 -11.40
N SER A 449 23.76 -11.60 -10.31
CA SER A 449 23.11 -12.41 -9.27
C SER A 449 21.85 -13.08 -9.82
N SER A 450 21.09 -12.40 -10.67
CA SER A 450 19.90 -12.95 -11.30
C SER A 450 20.19 -14.21 -12.12
N LEU A 451 21.21 -14.16 -13.01
CA LEU A 451 21.65 -15.32 -13.77
C LEU A 451 22.10 -16.47 -12.85
N CYS A 452 22.86 -16.17 -11.78
CA CYS A 452 23.29 -17.19 -10.81
C CYS A 452 22.10 -17.92 -10.16
N TYR A 453 21.06 -17.18 -9.76
CA TYR A 453 19.85 -17.78 -9.18
C TYR A 453 19.05 -18.57 -10.22
N PHE A 454 18.92 -18.06 -11.44
CA PHE A 454 18.25 -18.78 -12.52
C PHE A 454 18.98 -20.05 -12.94
N GLU A 455 20.31 -20.07 -12.97
CA GLU A 455 21.10 -21.28 -13.21
C GLU A 455 20.88 -22.34 -12.12
N LYS A 456 20.84 -21.91 -10.84
CA LYS A 456 20.51 -22.81 -9.72
C LYS A 456 19.09 -23.38 -9.85
N ALA A 457 18.11 -22.54 -10.18
CA ALA A 457 16.73 -22.97 -10.40
C ALA A 457 16.62 -23.94 -11.61
N LEU A 458 17.30 -23.62 -12.72
CA LEU A 458 17.33 -24.43 -13.94
C LEU A 458 17.89 -25.83 -13.66
N ALA A 459 18.99 -25.93 -12.92
CA ALA A 459 19.60 -27.20 -12.56
C ALA A 459 18.67 -28.09 -11.73
N LEU A 460 17.82 -27.50 -10.88
CA LEU A 460 16.83 -28.22 -10.10
C LEU A 460 15.60 -28.60 -10.92
N TYR A 461 15.03 -27.68 -11.71
CA TYR A 461 13.87 -27.98 -12.57
C TYR A 461 14.16 -29.07 -13.60
N LYS A 462 15.38 -29.10 -14.16
CA LYS A 462 15.81 -30.19 -15.05
C LYS A 462 15.85 -31.55 -14.35
N LYS A 463 16.19 -31.60 -13.06
CA LYS A 463 16.20 -32.85 -12.27
C LYS A 463 14.79 -33.32 -11.92
N THR A 464 13.87 -32.39 -11.66
CA THR A 464 12.47 -32.71 -11.32
C THR A 464 11.60 -33.00 -12.55
N GLY A 465 12.11 -32.73 -13.76
CA GLY A 465 11.40 -32.97 -15.02
C GLY A 465 10.32 -31.94 -15.34
N ASN A 466 10.32 -30.77 -14.67
CA ASN A 466 9.33 -29.72 -14.91
C ASN A 466 9.73 -28.86 -16.14
N GLN A 467 9.36 -29.33 -17.33
CA GLN A 467 9.74 -28.70 -18.60
C GLN A 467 9.18 -27.28 -18.76
N SER A 468 7.92 -27.05 -18.38
CA SER A 468 7.32 -25.70 -18.41
C SER A 468 8.13 -24.68 -17.59
N SER A 469 8.58 -25.07 -16.39
CA SER A 469 9.44 -24.19 -15.57
C SER A 469 10.83 -24.01 -16.16
N VAL A 470 11.40 -25.04 -16.79
CA VAL A 470 12.67 -24.93 -17.53
C VAL A 470 12.56 -23.89 -18.66
N ALA A 471 11.47 -23.93 -19.43
CA ALA A 471 11.22 -22.95 -20.50
C ALA A 471 11.09 -21.52 -19.96
N SER A 472 10.36 -21.35 -18.84
CA SER A 472 10.22 -20.05 -18.18
C SER A 472 11.56 -19.49 -17.70
N ILE A 473 12.44 -20.32 -17.16
CA ILE A 473 13.78 -19.90 -16.75
C ILE A 473 14.64 -19.50 -17.97
N TYR A 474 14.61 -20.27 -19.06
CA TYR A 474 15.30 -19.91 -20.29
C TYR A 474 14.80 -18.59 -20.87
N ASN A 475 13.49 -18.34 -20.87
CA ASN A 475 12.91 -17.07 -21.26
C ASN A 475 13.43 -15.91 -20.38
N ASN A 476 13.50 -16.09 -19.06
CA ASN A 476 14.06 -15.06 -18.17
C ASN A 476 15.57 -14.82 -18.41
N ILE A 477 16.37 -15.87 -18.57
CA ILE A 477 17.80 -15.74 -18.91
C ILE A 477 17.98 -15.00 -20.24
N ALA A 478 17.14 -15.30 -21.24
CA ALA A 478 17.14 -14.62 -22.53
C ALA A 478 16.82 -13.12 -22.40
N THR A 479 15.83 -12.75 -21.58
CA THR A 479 15.50 -11.34 -21.32
C THR A 479 16.69 -10.58 -20.71
N ILE A 480 17.46 -11.22 -19.82
CA ILE A 480 18.64 -10.63 -19.19
C ILE A 480 19.75 -10.42 -20.21
N HIS A 481 20.07 -11.44 -21.00
CA HIS A 481 21.08 -11.30 -22.06
C HIS A 481 20.69 -10.23 -23.09
N SER A 482 19.40 -10.16 -23.45
CA SER A 482 18.89 -9.10 -24.33
C SER A 482 19.10 -7.70 -23.73
N ALA A 483 18.78 -7.52 -22.44
CA ALA A 483 18.99 -6.25 -21.74
C ALA A 483 20.49 -5.86 -21.64
N LYS A 484 21.40 -6.85 -21.60
CA LYS A 484 22.86 -6.63 -21.62
C LYS A 484 23.42 -6.36 -23.02
N GLY A 485 22.64 -6.57 -24.09
CA GLY A 485 23.10 -6.52 -25.48
C GLY A 485 23.77 -7.81 -25.98
N ASP A 486 23.73 -8.89 -25.19
CA ASP A 486 24.25 -10.22 -25.52
C ASP A 486 23.24 -10.97 -26.42
N TYR A 487 22.97 -10.42 -27.62
CA TYR A 487 21.85 -10.88 -28.46
C TYR A 487 21.95 -12.33 -28.93
N LYS A 488 23.16 -12.86 -29.08
CA LYS A 488 23.37 -14.25 -29.50
C LYS A 488 22.97 -15.22 -28.39
N GLU A 489 23.41 -14.95 -27.17
CA GLU A 489 23.09 -15.72 -25.95
C GLU A 489 21.59 -15.63 -25.64
N ALA A 490 21.00 -14.45 -25.85
CA ALA A 490 19.57 -14.23 -25.71
C ALA A 490 18.76 -15.09 -26.69
N ARG A 491 19.11 -15.09 -27.99
CA ARG A 491 18.46 -15.94 -28.99
C ARG A 491 18.59 -17.42 -28.66
N ASN A 492 19.80 -17.89 -28.33
CA ASN A 492 20.01 -19.29 -27.95
C ASN A 492 19.09 -19.71 -26.80
N SER A 493 18.93 -18.83 -25.80
CA SER A 493 18.07 -19.10 -24.64
C SER A 493 16.57 -19.07 -25.03
N TYR A 494 16.14 -18.14 -25.87
CA TYR A 494 14.77 -18.14 -26.39
C TYR A 494 14.47 -19.36 -27.27
N ASP A 495 15.41 -19.80 -28.10
CA ASP A 495 15.23 -20.99 -28.94
C ASP A 495 15.06 -22.26 -28.09
N MET A 496 15.80 -22.36 -26.98
CA MET A 496 15.62 -23.44 -26.00
C MET A 496 14.25 -23.38 -25.33
N ALA A 497 13.79 -22.19 -24.91
CA ALA A 497 12.45 -22.02 -24.34
C ALA A 497 11.36 -22.37 -25.36
N LEU A 498 11.48 -21.86 -26.59
CA LEU A 498 10.56 -22.07 -27.69
C LEU A 498 10.41 -23.55 -28.04
N ALA A 499 11.52 -24.30 -28.13
CA ALA A 499 11.49 -25.73 -28.40
C ALA A 499 10.70 -26.50 -27.32
N ILE A 500 10.86 -26.12 -26.05
CA ILE A 500 10.11 -26.73 -24.95
C ILE A 500 8.64 -26.34 -25.01
N TYR A 501 8.31 -25.05 -25.17
CA TYR A 501 6.91 -24.62 -25.25
C TYR A 501 6.14 -25.25 -26.41
N ILE A 502 6.78 -25.42 -27.58
CA ILE A 502 6.18 -26.13 -28.71
C ILE A 502 5.91 -27.59 -28.35
N THR A 503 6.85 -28.24 -27.65
CA THR A 503 6.72 -29.66 -27.28
C THR A 503 5.64 -29.89 -26.23
N GLU A 504 5.59 -29.04 -25.20
CA GLU A 504 4.66 -29.19 -24.07
C GLU A 504 3.24 -28.71 -24.41
N ASN A 505 3.13 -27.57 -25.08
CA ASN A 505 1.86 -26.85 -25.21
C ASN A 505 1.35 -26.76 -26.66
N GLY A 506 2.17 -27.16 -27.63
CA GLY A 506 1.85 -27.09 -29.06
C GLY A 506 2.18 -25.74 -29.72
N GLN A 507 2.23 -25.74 -31.06
CA GLN A 507 2.71 -24.60 -31.85
C GLN A 507 1.83 -23.34 -31.79
N ASN A 508 0.57 -23.47 -31.38
CA ASN A 508 -0.39 -22.35 -31.30
C ASN A 508 -0.62 -21.87 -29.86
N HIS A 509 0.25 -22.24 -28.91
CA HIS A 509 0.13 -21.78 -27.52
C HIS A 509 0.63 -20.34 -27.34
N GLU A 510 0.08 -19.63 -26.35
CA GLU A 510 0.42 -18.23 -26.06
C GLU A 510 1.91 -18.04 -25.69
N ASP A 511 2.50 -19.01 -24.98
CA ASP A 511 3.95 -18.99 -24.66
C ASP A 511 4.84 -19.02 -25.91
N VAL A 512 4.41 -19.72 -26.96
CA VAL A 512 5.12 -19.76 -28.25
C VAL A 512 5.05 -18.40 -28.92
N ALA A 513 3.89 -17.75 -28.90
CA ALA A 513 3.71 -16.40 -29.41
C ALA A 513 4.57 -15.38 -28.65
N MET A 514 4.63 -15.48 -27.32
CA MET A 514 5.49 -14.65 -26.48
C MET A 514 6.98 -14.82 -26.86
N CYS A 515 7.44 -16.05 -27.03
CA CYS A 515 8.82 -16.32 -27.47
C CYS A 515 9.12 -15.71 -28.85
N TYR A 516 8.23 -15.90 -29.83
CA TYR A 516 8.40 -15.29 -31.15
C TYR A 516 8.44 -13.77 -31.09
N ASN A 517 7.58 -13.14 -30.30
CA ASN A 517 7.62 -11.70 -30.11
C ASN A 517 8.95 -11.23 -29.49
N ASN A 518 9.46 -11.93 -28.49
CA ASN A 518 10.71 -11.57 -27.85
C ASN A 518 11.93 -11.77 -28.77
N ILE A 519 11.92 -12.81 -29.61
CA ILE A 519 12.92 -13.00 -30.66
C ILE A 519 12.83 -11.87 -31.70
N GLY A 520 11.61 -11.50 -32.11
CA GLY A 520 11.37 -10.36 -32.99
C GLY A 520 11.92 -9.05 -32.43
N ALA A 521 11.79 -8.83 -31.12
CA ALA A 521 12.37 -7.67 -30.44
C ALA A 521 13.89 -7.65 -30.48
N ILE A 522 14.57 -8.79 -30.35
CA ILE A 522 16.02 -8.86 -30.53
C ILE A 522 16.41 -8.47 -31.96
N TYR A 523 15.73 -9.03 -32.97
CA TYR A 523 16.02 -8.69 -34.37
C TYR A 523 15.77 -7.21 -34.66
N TYR A 524 14.74 -6.63 -34.06
CA TYR A 524 14.46 -5.20 -34.16
C TYR A 524 15.60 -4.36 -33.56
N GLN A 525 16.11 -4.73 -32.37
CA GLN A 525 17.24 -4.05 -31.74
C GLN A 525 18.54 -4.18 -32.55
N GLU A 526 18.74 -5.32 -33.22
CA GLU A 526 19.84 -5.51 -34.19
C GLU A 526 19.63 -4.78 -35.53
N LYS A 527 18.53 -4.04 -35.69
CA LYS A 527 18.11 -3.37 -36.94
C LYS A 527 17.88 -4.31 -38.12
N LYS A 528 17.62 -5.60 -37.86
CA LYS A 528 17.24 -6.62 -38.84
C LYS A 528 15.72 -6.65 -38.97
N TYR A 529 15.18 -5.59 -39.57
CA TYR A 529 13.74 -5.32 -39.55
C TYR A 529 12.89 -6.38 -40.27
N LEU A 530 13.39 -7.01 -41.33
CA LEU A 530 12.68 -8.09 -42.03
C LEU A 530 12.55 -9.35 -41.16
N ASP A 531 13.62 -9.73 -40.45
CA ASP A 531 13.56 -10.85 -39.51
C ASP A 531 12.61 -10.53 -38.36
N ALA A 532 12.69 -9.32 -37.82
CA ALA A 532 11.77 -8.84 -36.78
C ALA A 532 10.30 -8.93 -37.24
N PHE A 533 10.01 -8.48 -38.47
CA PHE A 533 8.68 -8.57 -39.07
C PHE A 533 8.16 -10.01 -39.06
N ASN A 534 8.94 -10.94 -39.60
CA ASN A 534 8.56 -12.35 -39.71
C ASN A 534 8.24 -12.98 -38.34
N PHE A 535 9.01 -12.64 -37.31
CA PHE A 535 8.79 -13.16 -35.96
C PHE A 535 7.59 -12.50 -35.27
N TYR A 536 7.40 -11.19 -35.40
CA TYR A 536 6.21 -10.52 -34.88
C TYR A 536 4.93 -10.98 -35.57
N GLU A 537 4.97 -11.24 -36.88
CA GLU A 537 3.81 -11.77 -37.63
C GLU A 537 3.42 -13.17 -37.14
N LYS A 538 4.40 -14.05 -36.90
CA LYS A 538 4.15 -15.38 -36.30
C LYS A 538 3.47 -15.26 -34.94
N ALA A 539 3.96 -14.36 -34.08
CA ALA A 539 3.36 -14.12 -32.77
C ALA A 539 1.92 -13.58 -32.89
N LEU A 540 1.71 -12.59 -33.76
CA LEU A 540 0.39 -12.00 -34.01
C LEU A 540 -0.62 -13.05 -34.51
N ASN A 541 -0.22 -13.93 -35.44
CA ASN A 541 -1.10 -14.97 -35.97
C ASN A 541 -1.62 -15.91 -34.87
N ILE A 542 -0.74 -16.31 -33.94
CA ILE A 542 -1.11 -17.15 -32.80
C ILE A 542 -2.04 -16.38 -31.86
N TRP A 543 -1.70 -15.13 -31.51
CA TRP A 543 -2.54 -14.30 -30.64
C TRP A 543 -3.91 -14.01 -31.21
N GLN A 544 -4.04 -13.81 -32.52
CA GLN A 544 -5.34 -13.63 -33.18
C GLN A 544 -6.24 -14.87 -33.10
N ARG A 545 -5.66 -16.07 -32.99
CA ARG A 545 -6.40 -17.33 -32.86
C ARG A 545 -6.78 -17.65 -31.42
N THR A 546 -6.01 -17.16 -30.45
CA THR A 546 -6.11 -17.54 -29.03
C THR A 546 -6.80 -16.48 -28.18
N LEU A 547 -6.66 -15.21 -28.53
CA LEU A 547 -7.14 -14.08 -27.73
C LEU A 547 -8.38 -13.41 -28.34
N PRO A 548 -9.23 -12.78 -27.52
CA PRO A 548 -10.31 -11.92 -28.00
C PRO A 548 -9.80 -10.78 -28.88
N ALA A 549 -10.60 -10.34 -29.85
CA ALA A 549 -10.19 -9.32 -30.84
C ALA A 549 -9.75 -7.97 -30.23
N ASP A 550 -10.29 -7.61 -29.06
CA ASP A 550 -9.97 -6.38 -28.34
C ASP A 550 -8.92 -6.61 -27.22
N HIS A 551 -8.21 -7.74 -27.20
CA HIS A 551 -7.19 -8.02 -26.18
C HIS A 551 -5.96 -7.12 -26.32
N SER A 552 -5.45 -6.60 -25.19
CA SER A 552 -4.33 -5.63 -25.16
C SER A 552 -3.06 -6.12 -25.87
N GLN A 553 -2.76 -7.42 -25.77
CA GLN A 553 -1.61 -8.05 -26.44
C GLN A 553 -1.65 -7.92 -27.97
N LEU A 554 -2.84 -7.93 -28.59
CA LEU A 554 -2.97 -7.67 -30.03
C LEU A 554 -2.57 -6.22 -30.35
N GLY A 555 -2.96 -5.27 -29.49
CA GLY A 555 -2.56 -3.86 -29.63
C GLY A 555 -1.04 -3.66 -29.53
N VAL A 556 -0.35 -4.40 -28.66
CA VAL A 556 1.13 -4.40 -28.58
C VAL A 556 1.73 -4.96 -29.87
N SER A 557 1.20 -6.08 -30.36
CA SER A 557 1.68 -6.76 -31.57
C SER A 557 1.59 -5.86 -32.81
N TYR A 558 0.44 -5.23 -33.01
CA TYR A 558 0.26 -4.26 -34.09
C TYR A 558 1.20 -3.06 -33.93
N SER A 559 1.43 -2.57 -32.70
CA SER A 559 2.40 -1.48 -32.47
C SER A 559 3.83 -1.90 -32.87
N ASN A 560 4.24 -3.13 -32.55
CA ASN A 560 5.56 -3.67 -32.90
C ASN A 560 5.74 -3.81 -34.42
N ILE A 561 4.73 -4.35 -35.11
CA ILE A 561 4.74 -4.44 -36.58
C ILE A 561 4.73 -3.05 -37.21
N GLY A 562 3.93 -2.11 -36.68
CA GLY A 562 3.89 -0.72 -37.14
C GLY A 562 5.26 -0.03 -37.03
N ALA A 563 6.01 -0.30 -35.95
CA ALA A 563 7.36 0.19 -35.77
C ALA A 563 8.34 -0.42 -36.79
N VAL A 564 8.21 -1.71 -37.08
CA VAL A 564 9.01 -2.37 -38.11
C VAL A 564 8.73 -1.78 -39.50
N CYS A 565 7.46 -1.66 -39.89
CA CYS A 565 7.05 -1.07 -41.16
C CYS A 565 7.56 0.37 -41.32
N LEU A 566 7.50 1.18 -40.25
CA LEU A 566 8.05 2.54 -40.26
C LEU A 566 9.55 2.56 -40.57
N ASN A 567 10.34 1.68 -39.94
CA ASN A 567 11.77 1.58 -40.19
C ASN A 567 12.12 0.97 -41.55
N LEU A 568 11.18 0.24 -42.16
CA LEU A 568 11.26 -0.24 -43.55
C LEU A 568 10.74 0.80 -44.57
N HIS A 569 10.34 2.00 -44.11
CA HIS A 569 9.72 3.05 -44.92
C HIS A 569 8.39 2.66 -45.59
N ASP A 570 7.72 1.62 -45.09
CA ASP A 570 6.35 1.28 -45.46
C ASP A 570 5.36 2.04 -44.58
N TYR A 571 5.17 3.31 -44.91
CA TYR A 571 4.32 4.22 -44.14
C TYR A 571 2.84 3.80 -44.15
N THR A 572 2.37 3.16 -45.23
CA THR A 572 0.98 2.72 -45.35
C THR A 572 0.68 1.60 -44.36
N SER A 573 1.49 0.55 -44.35
CA SER A 573 1.31 -0.55 -43.39
C SER A 573 1.63 -0.12 -41.96
N ALA A 574 2.56 0.82 -41.76
CA ALA A 574 2.82 1.39 -40.44
C ALA A 574 1.56 2.10 -39.87
N LEU A 575 0.92 2.96 -40.66
CA LEU A 575 -0.32 3.65 -40.27
C LEU A 575 -1.45 2.65 -40.01
N GLU A 576 -1.63 1.65 -40.85
CA GLU A 576 -2.68 0.65 -40.66
C GLU A 576 -2.52 -0.07 -39.31
N ASN A 577 -1.31 -0.55 -39.02
CA ASN A 577 -1.02 -1.27 -37.79
C ASN A 577 -1.13 -0.38 -36.54
N TYR A 578 -0.60 0.85 -36.57
CA TYR A 578 -0.75 1.76 -35.43
C TYR A 578 -2.21 2.18 -35.19
N ASN A 579 -3.03 2.34 -36.24
CA ASN A 579 -4.45 2.61 -36.08
C ASN A 579 -5.21 1.42 -35.47
N ARG A 580 -4.89 0.18 -35.87
CA ARG A 580 -5.46 -1.02 -35.21
C ARG A 580 -5.08 -1.07 -33.73
N ALA A 581 -3.82 -0.77 -33.40
CA ALA A 581 -3.36 -0.69 -32.01
C ALA A 581 -4.09 0.42 -31.22
N LEU A 582 -4.32 1.58 -31.83
CA LEU A 582 -5.02 2.70 -31.23
C LEU A 582 -6.47 2.33 -30.90
N THR A 583 -7.20 1.73 -31.84
CA THR A 583 -8.59 1.28 -31.65
C THR A 583 -8.73 0.33 -30.46
N ILE A 584 -7.81 -0.63 -30.32
CA ILE A 584 -7.82 -1.57 -29.18
C ILE A 584 -7.56 -0.81 -27.86
N LYS A 585 -6.57 0.09 -27.84
CA LYS A 585 -6.20 0.87 -26.64
C LYS A 585 -7.34 1.80 -26.22
N GLU A 586 -8.02 2.47 -27.15
CA GLU A 586 -9.16 3.36 -26.85
C GLU A 586 -10.37 2.62 -26.29
N LYS A 587 -10.58 1.35 -26.68
CA LYS A 587 -11.66 0.51 -26.12
C LYS A 587 -11.33 -0.03 -24.73
N THR A 588 -10.06 -0.32 -24.45
CA THR A 588 -9.63 -1.07 -23.26
C THR A 588 -9.10 -0.20 -22.14
N LEU A 589 -8.63 1.01 -22.45
CA LEU A 589 -8.00 1.92 -21.50
C LEU A 589 -8.85 3.17 -21.29
N VAL A 590 -8.64 3.83 -20.14
CA VAL A 590 -9.24 5.14 -19.89
C VAL A 590 -8.71 6.17 -20.90
N PRO A 591 -9.52 7.16 -21.35
CA PRO A 591 -9.13 8.08 -22.42
C PRO A 591 -7.82 8.85 -22.19
N GLN A 592 -7.45 9.09 -20.93
CA GLN A 592 -6.22 9.80 -20.55
C GLN A 592 -5.02 8.87 -20.32
N HIS A 593 -5.09 7.59 -20.70
CA HIS A 593 -3.99 6.65 -20.49
C HIS A 593 -2.79 6.98 -21.39
N HIS A 594 -1.58 7.05 -20.81
CA HIS A 594 -0.34 7.43 -21.52
C HIS A 594 -0.04 6.55 -22.75
N SER A 595 -0.42 5.27 -22.75
CA SER A 595 -0.27 4.37 -23.90
C SER A 595 -1.05 4.83 -25.14
N ILE A 596 -2.19 5.53 -24.99
CA ILE A 596 -2.92 6.13 -26.11
C ILE A 596 -2.09 7.28 -26.70
N ALA A 597 -1.52 8.13 -25.84
CA ALA A 597 -0.62 9.22 -26.25
C ALA A 597 0.59 8.70 -27.04
N SER A 598 1.23 7.63 -26.56
CA SER A 598 2.38 7.02 -27.26
C SER A 598 2.01 6.53 -28.67
N THR A 599 0.79 6.02 -28.86
CA THR A 599 0.34 5.55 -30.17
C THR A 599 0.05 6.71 -31.10
N HIS A 600 -0.56 7.79 -30.61
CA HIS A 600 -0.70 9.03 -31.38
C HIS A 600 0.66 9.62 -31.76
N GLN A 601 1.64 9.62 -30.86
CA GLN A 601 3.00 10.05 -31.16
C GLN A 601 3.62 9.20 -32.28
N SER A 602 3.48 7.86 -32.23
CA SER A 602 3.97 6.99 -33.31
C SER A 602 3.30 7.30 -34.65
N ILE A 603 1.97 7.48 -34.70
CA ILE A 603 1.26 7.86 -35.92
C ILE A 603 1.72 9.23 -36.44
N GLY A 604 1.94 10.18 -35.53
CA GLY A 604 2.49 11.50 -35.86
C GLY A 604 3.86 11.40 -36.52
N LEU A 605 4.72 10.51 -36.00
CA LEU A 605 6.04 10.24 -36.55
C LEU A 605 5.96 9.60 -37.95
N VAL A 606 5.04 8.67 -38.18
CA VAL A 606 4.82 8.10 -39.52
C VAL A 606 4.45 9.20 -40.51
N HIS A 607 3.51 10.08 -40.15
CA HIS A 607 3.11 11.19 -41.01
C HIS A 607 4.24 12.21 -41.22
N GLU A 608 5.07 12.50 -40.21
CA GLU A 608 6.22 13.39 -40.32
C GLU A 608 7.23 12.82 -41.34
N GLN A 609 7.57 11.52 -41.24
CA GLN A 609 8.50 10.86 -42.16
C GLN A 609 7.92 10.69 -43.57
N ASN A 610 6.60 10.55 -43.70
CA ASN A 610 5.90 10.53 -45.00
C ASN A 610 5.68 11.94 -45.60
N GLY A 611 6.19 13.01 -44.96
CA GLY A 611 6.07 14.39 -45.45
C GLY A 611 4.69 15.04 -45.22
N ASN A 612 3.80 14.43 -44.45
CA ASN A 612 2.46 14.95 -44.14
C ASN A 612 2.44 15.76 -42.83
N SER A 613 3.17 16.88 -42.79
CA SER A 613 3.32 17.75 -41.61
C SER A 613 2.00 18.16 -40.94
N LYS A 614 0.92 18.37 -41.71
CA LYS A 614 -0.40 18.73 -41.17
C LYS A 614 -1.00 17.60 -40.31
N GLN A 615 -0.96 16.36 -40.80
CA GLN A 615 -1.49 15.21 -40.07
C GLN A 615 -0.60 14.86 -38.87
N ALA A 616 0.72 14.96 -39.04
CA ALA A 616 1.68 14.78 -37.95
C ALA A 616 1.38 15.71 -36.77
N LEU A 617 1.15 17.01 -37.04
CA LEU A 617 0.83 18.00 -36.02
C LEU A 617 -0.46 17.66 -35.25
N VAL A 618 -1.52 17.23 -35.94
CA VAL A 618 -2.80 16.84 -35.30
C VAL A 618 -2.57 15.70 -34.30
N HIS A 619 -1.81 14.68 -34.71
CA HIS A 619 -1.54 13.53 -33.84
C HIS A 619 -0.62 13.89 -32.68
N TYR A 620 0.41 14.72 -32.89
CA TYR A 620 1.26 15.19 -31.80
C TYR A 620 0.50 16.04 -30.78
N GLN A 621 -0.43 16.90 -31.23
CA GLN A 621 -1.29 17.67 -30.33
C GLN A 621 -2.18 16.78 -29.46
N LYS A 622 -2.78 15.72 -30.04
CA LYS A 622 -3.56 14.72 -29.28
C LYS A 622 -2.70 14.04 -28.21
N ALA A 623 -1.49 13.62 -28.57
CA ALA A 623 -0.54 13.03 -27.62
C ALA A 623 -0.15 14.01 -26.50
N ALA A 624 0.12 15.27 -26.83
CA ALA A 624 0.52 16.30 -25.87
C ALA A 624 -0.56 16.59 -24.82
N VAL A 625 -1.84 16.64 -25.21
CA VAL A 625 -2.95 16.81 -24.25
C VAL A 625 -2.94 15.71 -23.19
N ILE A 626 -2.77 14.45 -23.60
CA ILE A 626 -2.76 13.32 -22.68
C ILE A 626 -1.49 13.32 -21.81
N TYR A 627 -0.32 13.57 -22.40
CA TYR A 627 0.93 13.61 -21.64
C TYR A 627 0.97 14.74 -20.61
N ARG A 628 0.50 15.94 -20.94
CA ARG A 628 0.39 17.08 -20.00
C ARG A 628 -0.57 16.81 -18.84
N HIS A 629 -1.56 15.96 -19.06
CA HIS A 629 -2.46 15.52 -17.99
C HIS A 629 -1.84 14.42 -17.12
N SER A 630 -1.12 13.49 -17.73
CA SER A 630 -0.59 12.29 -17.06
C SER A 630 0.72 12.53 -16.32
N TYR A 631 1.52 13.50 -16.76
CA TYR A 631 2.87 13.72 -16.29
C TYR A 631 3.15 15.19 -15.95
N PRO A 632 4.06 15.45 -15.00
CA PRO A 632 4.63 16.78 -14.78
C PRO A 632 5.28 17.37 -16.03
N ALA A 633 5.38 18.70 -16.09
CA ALA A 633 5.88 19.42 -17.27
C ALA A 633 7.35 19.10 -17.61
N ASP A 634 8.14 18.65 -16.65
CA ASP A 634 9.55 18.25 -16.80
C ASP A 634 9.72 16.78 -17.22
N HIS A 635 8.63 16.02 -17.37
CA HIS A 635 8.70 14.63 -17.78
C HIS A 635 9.23 14.49 -19.23
N PRO A 636 10.15 13.54 -19.53
CA PRO A 636 10.77 13.40 -20.85
C PRO A 636 9.77 13.31 -22.00
N ASN A 637 8.67 12.57 -21.84
CA ASN A 637 7.64 12.43 -22.88
C ASN A 637 6.93 13.76 -23.20
N VAL A 638 6.71 14.62 -22.19
CA VAL A 638 6.11 15.94 -22.40
C VAL A 638 7.10 16.81 -23.17
N ILE A 639 8.36 16.85 -22.75
CA ILE A 639 9.39 17.62 -23.43
C ILE A 639 9.55 17.17 -24.89
N GLN A 640 9.61 15.87 -25.13
CA GLN A 640 9.80 15.31 -26.47
C GLN A 640 8.62 15.65 -27.39
N ILE A 641 7.38 15.52 -26.93
CA ILE A 641 6.21 15.81 -27.77
C ILE A 641 6.12 17.31 -28.11
N GLU A 642 6.45 18.20 -27.18
CA GLU A 642 6.51 19.64 -27.45
C GLU A 642 7.60 19.98 -28.48
N GLN A 643 8.77 19.32 -28.40
CA GLN A 643 9.83 19.49 -29.40
C GLN A 643 9.38 19.06 -30.80
N HIS A 644 8.64 17.96 -30.93
CA HIS A 644 8.06 17.54 -32.20
C HIS A 644 7.07 18.58 -32.75
N ILE A 645 6.18 19.10 -31.89
CA ILE A 645 5.22 20.16 -32.27
C ILE A 645 5.95 21.45 -32.70
N GLN A 646 6.96 21.87 -31.95
CA GLN A 646 7.73 23.07 -32.25
C GLN A 646 8.50 22.94 -33.57
N ARG A 647 9.12 21.78 -33.82
CA ARG A 647 9.85 21.51 -35.06
C ARG A 647 8.95 21.60 -36.29
N ILE A 648 7.76 21.02 -36.24
CA ILE A 648 6.81 21.06 -37.37
C ILE A 648 6.25 22.48 -37.57
N THR A 649 5.90 23.18 -36.50
CA THR A 649 5.33 24.54 -36.60
C THR A 649 6.35 25.55 -37.13
N THR A 650 7.62 25.46 -36.72
CA THR A 650 8.72 26.31 -37.25
C THR A 650 9.03 25.99 -38.72
N SER A 651 9.10 24.72 -39.11
CA SER A 651 9.31 24.31 -40.51
C SER A 651 8.19 24.81 -41.45
N ASN A 652 6.94 24.72 -41.01
CA ASN A 652 5.81 25.25 -41.77
C ASN A 652 5.83 26.78 -41.90
N ALA A 653 6.29 27.50 -40.87
CA ALA A 653 6.39 28.97 -40.92
C ALA A 653 7.46 29.44 -41.92
N VAL A 654 8.60 28.74 -42.03
CA VAL A 654 9.66 29.07 -43.00
C VAL A 654 9.21 28.81 -44.44
N ASN A 655 8.48 27.72 -44.69
CA ASN A 655 7.99 27.39 -46.03
C ASN A 655 6.93 28.36 -46.55
N VAL A 656 6.13 28.98 -45.67
CA VAL A 656 5.14 30.00 -46.07
C VAL A 656 5.83 31.30 -46.52
N VAL A 657 6.93 31.68 -45.87
CA VAL A 657 7.70 32.91 -46.19
C VAL A 657 8.47 32.81 -47.51
N HIS A 658 8.79 31.60 -47.99
CA HIS A 658 9.43 31.39 -49.30
C HIS A 658 8.45 31.13 -50.45
N SER A 659 7.15 31.02 -50.16
CA SER A 659 6.08 30.81 -51.15
C SER A 659 5.24 32.07 -51.44
N GLN A 660 5.62 33.21 -50.84
CA GLN A 660 5.15 34.56 -51.17
C GLN A 660 6.24 35.28 -51.93
#